data_AF-A0A936Y380-F1
#
_entry.id   AF-A0A936Y380-F1
#
_cell.length_a   1.000
_cell.length_b   1.000
_cell.length_c   1.000
_cell.angle_alpha   90.00
_cell.angle_beta   90.00
_cell.angle_gamma   90.00
#
_symmetry.space_group_name_H-M   'P 1'
#
loop_
_entity.id
_entity.type
_entity.pdbx_description
1 polymer ?
#
loop_
_entity_poly.entity_id
_entity_poly.type
_entity_poly.pdbx_seq_one_letter_code
_entity_poly.pdbx_strand_id
1 'polypeptide(L)'
;MWQRLGKLVLRFRGPLLILLLLITAVMGFYASKVKMSYEFSKAIPTDNAKYLEYVSFKQKFGDDGNMLVTGIQTDSLFTLKYFNAYKELQQQLKKIKHVEDIVSIPSAIKLATDTATGKLAAQKIFPDLIQTQQELDSVSTQFFNLPFYKQRLYNPESNAYLMGVRINKDVLNSKGRTQVINDVINTVKKFEEKTGLEVHLSGLPLIRTVVADRIQNEMKYFLFGSLLLSTIILALFFRSFSTTLLSLLVVILGVVWSVGVLYLCGYQVTLLTALIPCLVVVIGIPNCIYFINKYHTSYIQSGDKEKSLVDMVSKMGVVTLFCNLTAAIGFAVFALTRSAILREFGVVAGISIMIIFVVSFILLPAALSYLPAPKPSQTKYLNNRWITHFLLQTEKWVFHHKKIVYGVTTIVLIFAVVGIFKLKSVSYIVDDLPKTDKVYTDIKFFEKHFGGVMPLEIVIDTKKPKGIISPKVDVHTIAFFQDSFLVNQENVSKPLSVIDGIKFFYQAASEGTGDSSFTLPAFGNPLYDLHKQLLQLNARRKNNEMTASDSATSKLMGSFVDSSEQYLRISMSMADIGTQKLPPLLDTIQKKANEIFDTSTYKVQLTGTSITFLEGSRFIVNGLKDSIFWAFLLIALCMLYLFKSARILLCSLIPNLIPLVITAGIMGWAGVPLKPSTVLVFSVALGIAVDITIRFLVNYKQELPAYNYKVPETVSATIKNTGLSIVYTALVLIAGFIIFCASGFGGTKALGWLTSATLLIATLTNLVLLPVLLLLFAPKKTVIKKG
;
A
#
# COMPACT_ATOMS: atom_id res chain seq x y z
N MET A 1 7.77 5.25 -43.13
CA MET A 1 8.59 5.27 -41.89
C MET A 1 8.81 3.86 -41.34
N TRP A 2 7.76 3.15 -40.89
CA TRP A 2 7.88 1.84 -40.23
C TRP A 2 8.57 0.73 -41.04
N GLN A 3 8.39 0.69 -42.37
CA GLN A 3 9.16 -0.22 -43.24
C GLN A 3 10.68 0.06 -43.22
N ARG A 4 11.08 1.35 -43.17
CA ARG A 4 12.51 1.72 -43.06
C ARG A 4 13.09 1.29 -41.72
N LEU A 5 12.32 1.45 -40.63
CA LEU A 5 12.70 0.97 -39.31
C LEU A 5 12.85 -0.55 -39.27
N GLY A 6 11.92 -1.30 -39.88
CA GLY A 6 12.03 -2.76 -39.99
C GLY A 6 13.29 -3.21 -40.72
N LYS A 7 13.61 -2.57 -41.86
CA LYS A 7 14.86 -2.83 -42.59
C LYS A 7 16.11 -2.46 -41.79
N LEU A 8 16.06 -1.37 -41.02
CA LEU A 8 17.17 -0.92 -40.18
C LEU A 8 17.45 -1.92 -39.05
N VAL A 9 16.41 -2.39 -38.36
CA VAL A 9 16.54 -3.42 -37.30
C VAL A 9 17.15 -4.70 -37.86
N LEU A 10 16.75 -5.13 -39.06
CA LEU A 10 17.33 -6.31 -39.71
C LEU A 10 18.78 -6.09 -40.17
N ARG A 11 19.10 -4.89 -40.68
CA ARG A 11 20.47 -4.53 -41.12
C ARG A 11 21.47 -4.47 -39.95
N PHE A 12 21.07 -3.90 -38.82
CA PHE A 12 21.91 -3.73 -37.63
C PHE A 12 21.62 -4.75 -36.52
N ARG A 13 21.06 -5.92 -36.86
CA ARG A 13 20.63 -6.95 -35.91
C ARG A 13 21.72 -7.39 -34.91
N GLY A 14 22.95 -7.60 -35.36
CA GLY A 14 24.07 -8.01 -34.50
C GLY A 14 24.44 -6.94 -33.45
N PRO A 15 24.80 -5.72 -33.89
CA PRO A 15 25.10 -4.60 -33.00
C PRO A 15 23.96 -4.28 -32.02
N LEU A 16 22.70 -4.33 -32.47
CA LEU A 16 21.54 -4.08 -31.61
C LEU A 16 21.37 -5.13 -30.51
N LEU A 17 21.62 -6.42 -30.80
CA LEU A 17 21.57 -7.48 -29.80
C LEU A 17 22.70 -7.34 -28.77
N ILE A 18 23.92 -6.98 -29.21
CA ILE A 18 25.05 -6.73 -28.30
C ILE A 18 24.76 -5.53 -27.40
N LEU A 19 24.27 -4.43 -27.97
CA LEU A 19 23.87 -3.24 -27.21
C LEU A 19 22.81 -3.59 -26.16
N LEU A 20 21.80 -4.38 -26.55
CA LEU A 20 20.73 -4.79 -25.67
C LEU A 20 21.24 -5.67 -24.50
N LEU A 21 22.20 -6.59 -24.77
CA LEU A 21 22.85 -7.38 -23.72
C LEU A 21 23.70 -6.51 -22.78
N LEU A 22 24.46 -5.55 -23.30
CA LEU A 22 25.26 -4.62 -22.48
C LEU A 22 24.38 -3.77 -21.56
N ILE A 23 23.31 -3.16 -22.09
CA ILE A 23 22.38 -2.39 -21.28
C ILE A 23 21.72 -3.30 -20.23
N THR A 24 21.40 -4.53 -20.58
CA THR A 24 20.84 -5.50 -19.62
C THR A 24 21.81 -5.82 -18.48
N ALA A 25 23.10 -5.98 -18.77
CA ALA A 25 24.10 -6.21 -17.73
C ALA A 25 24.19 -5.01 -16.77
N VAL A 26 24.19 -3.78 -17.31
CA VAL A 26 24.18 -2.54 -16.52
C VAL A 26 22.91 -2.43 -15.67
N MET A 27 21.75 -2.69 -16.26
CA MET A 27 20.46 -2.65 -15.55
C MET A 27 20.35 -3.75 -14.50
N GLY A 28 20.91 -4.94 -14.75
CA GLY A 28 21.01 -6.02 -13.77
C GLY A 28 21.87 -5.66 -12.57
N PHE A 29 22.98 -4.96 -12.78
CA PHE A 29 23.80 -4.42 -11.70
C PHE A 29 23.02 -3.41 -10.86
N TYR A 30 22.30 -2.48 -11.47
CA TYR A 30 21.45 -1.53 -10.74
C TYR A 30 20.29 -2.21 -10.02
N ALA A 31 19.66 -3.21 -10.64
CA ALA A 31 18.59 -3.98 -10.02
C ALA A 31 19.04 -4.67 -8.72
N SER A 32 20.30 -5.15 -8.66
CA SER A 32 20.85 -5.78 -7.45
C SER A 32 21.00 -4.83 -6.25
N LYS A 33 21.01 -3.51 -6.48
CA LYS A 33 21.20 -2.48 -5.45
C LYS A 33 19.90 -1.91 -4.89
N VAL A 34 18.75 -2.36 -5.38
CA VAL A 34 17.44 -1.89 -4.93
C VAL A 34 17.23 -2.21 -3.44
N LYS A 35 16.67 -1.23 -2.71
CA LYS A 35 16.37 -1.34 -1.28
C LYS A 35 14.85 -1.41 -1.05
N MET A 36 14.44 -2.11 0.01
CA MET A 36 13.06 -2.11 0.48
C MET A 36 12.72 -0.79 1.15
N SER A 37 11.50 -0.32 0.96
CA SER A 37 10.95 0.80 1.73
C SER A 37 10.30 0.28 2.99
N TYR A 38 10.45 1.06 4.06
CA TYR A 38 10.06 0.68 5.40
C TYR A 38 9.24 1.75 6.13
N GLU A 39 8.95 2.86 5.43
CA GLU A 39 8.22 4.01 5.95
C GLU A 39 6.82 4.07 5.32
N PHE A 40 5.79 4.21 6.16
CA PHE A 40 4.40 4.37 5.71
C PHE A 40 4.02 5.84 5.44
N SER A 41 4.80 6.80 5.95
CA SER A 41 4.47 8.24 5.91
C SER A 41 4.60 8.90 4.54
N LYS A 42 5.17 8.21 3.53
CA LYS A 42 5.33 8.74 2.16
C LYS A 42 4.01 8.89 1.39
N ALA A 43 2.88 8.50 1.98
CA ALA A 43 1.58 8.67 1.35
C ALA A 43 1.15 10.15 1.24
N ILE A 44 1.61 11.01 2.17
CA ILE A 44 1.28 12.45 2.21
C ILE A 44 2.33 13.25 1.42
N PRO A 45 1.91 14.29 0.67
CA PRO A 45 2.84 15.25 0.08
C PRO A 45 3.72 15.94 1.12
N THR A 46 5.00 16.18 0.81
CA THR A 46 5.97 16.77 1.75
C THR A 46 5.71 18.25 2.07
N ASP A 47 4.94 18.93 1.22
CA ASP A 47 4.48 20.31 1.37
C ASP A 47 3.18 20.44 2.19
N ASN A 48 2.56 19.32 2.58
CA ASN A 48 1.32 19.34 3.33
C ASN A 48 1.53 19.81 4.79
N ALA A 49 0.66 20.69 5.27
CA ALA A 49 0.71 21.21 6.65
C ALA A 49 0.72 20.10 7.72
N LYS A 50 -0.10 19.05 7.60
CA LYS A 50 -0.13 17.91 8.53
C LYS A 50 1.14 17.08 8.51
N TYR A 51 1.78 16.95 7.35
CA TYR A 51 3.08 16.29 7.25
C TYR A 51 4.17 17.12 7.94
N LEU A 52 4.19 18.44 7.72
CA LEU A 52 5.14 19.34 8.38
C LEU A 52 4.94 19.38 9.90
N GLU A 53 3.69 19.39 10.37
CA GLU A 53 3.34 19.27 11.79
C GLU A 53 3.92 17.96 12.38
N TYR A 54 3.75 16.83 11.70
CA TYR A 54 4.31 15.55 12.12
C TYR A 54 5.84 15.50 12.12
N VAL A 55 6.51 16.06 11.09
CA VAL A 55 7.98 16.16 11.06
C VAL A 55 8.48 17.04 12.20
N SER A 56 7.82 18.17 12.47
CA SER A 56 8.17 19.06 13.57
C SER A 56 8.00 18.38 14.94
N PHE A 57 6.95 17.57 15.08
CA PHE A 57 6.73 16.74 16.27
C PHE A 57 7.86 15.73 16.46
N LYS A 58 8.26 15.02 15.41
CA LYS A 58 9.36 14.04 15.47
C LYS A 58 10.70 14.66 15.85
N GLN A 59 10.96 15.89 15.41
CA GLN A 59 12.17 16.63 15.77
C GLN A 59 12.18 17.05 17.25
N LYS A 60 11.02 17.38 17.82
CA LYS A 60 10.89 17.83 19.22
C LYS A 60 10.83 16.68 20.23
N PHE A 61 10.05 15.63 19.93
CA PHE A 61 9.70 14.58 20.90
C PHE A 61 10.19 13.16 20.51
N GLY A 62 10.81 13.00 19.34
CA GLY A 62 11.22 11.69 18.81
C GLY A 62 10.12 10.95 18.05
N ASP A 63 10.36 9.68 17.72
CA ASP A 63 9.40 8.84 16.97
C ASP A 63 8.28 8.31 17.87
N ASP A 64 7.04 8.34 17.39
CA ASP A 64 5.86 7.73 18.03
C ASP A 64 5.68 6.26 17.65
N GLY A 65 6.34 5.79 16.58
CA GLY A 65 6.13 4.46 15.99
C GLY A 65 7.10 3.35 16.44
N ASN A 66 7.82 3.51 17.54
CA ASN A 66 8.93 2.61 17.94
C ASN A 66 8.59 1.65 19.09
N MET A 67 7.34 1.67 19.57
CA MET A 67 6.89 0.80 20.65
C MET A 67 6.23 -0.44 20.08
N LEU A 68 6.77 -1.61 20.44
CA LEU A 68 6.11 -2.90 20.32
C LEU A 68 5.38 -3.18 21.63
N VAL A 69 4.20 -3.78 21.58
CA VAL A 69 3.44 -4.14 22.78
C VAL A 69 3.20 -5.64 22.83
N THR A 70 3.31 -6.21 24.02
CA THR A 70 2.96 -7.59 24.32
C THR A 70 1.82 -7.59 25.35
N GLY A 71 0.87 -8.52 25.20
CA GLY A 71 -0.37 -8.54 25.96
C GLY A 71 -0.73 -9.95 26.36
N ILE A 72 -1.15 -10.14 27.61
CA ILE A 72 -1.64 -11.41 28.15
C ILE A 72 -2.94 -11.18 28.90
N GLN A 73 -3.86 -12.13 28.84
CA GLN A 73 -5.09 -12.13 29.63
C GLN A 73 -5.11 -13.35 30.53
N THR A 74 -5.08 -13.14 31.85
CA THR A 74 -5.05 -14.24 32.82
C THR A 74 -5.41 -13.77 34.22
N ASP A 75 -6.14 -14.58 34.98
CA ASP A 75 -6.42 -14.30 36.39
C ASP A 75 -5.24 -14.67 37.30
N SER A 76 -4.28 -15.45 36.78
CA SER A 76 -3.20 -16.07 37.55
C SER A 76 -1.83 -15.41 37.38
N LEU A 77 -1.76 -14.18 36.83
CA LEU A 77 -0.46 -13.51 36.59
C LEU A 77 0.34 -13.37 37.89
N PHE A 78 -0.33 -13.03 38.99
CA PHE A 78 0.28 -12.85 40.30
C PHE A 78 0.48 -14.16 41.08
N THR A 79 0.42 -15.32 40.42
CA THR A 79 0.95 -16.56 41.01
C THR A 79 2.47 -16.60 40.82
N LEU A 80 3.21 -17.02 41.86
CA LEU A 80 4.67 -17.03 41.89
C LEU A 80 5.31 -17.65 40.64
N LYS A 81 4.78 -18.78 40.15
CA LYS A 81 5.26 -19.45 38.94
C LYS A 81 5.14 -18.56 37.70
N TYR A 82 3.97 -17.96 37.47
CA TYR A 82 3.68 -17.15 36.29
C TYR A 82 4.37 -15.79 36.35
N PHE A 83 4.36 -15.15 37.52
CA PHE A 83 5.03 -13.86 37.72
C PHE A 83 6.55 -13.95 37.49
N ASN A 84 7.20 -14.99 38.02
CA ASN A 84 8.63 -15.20 37.81
C ASN A 84 8.94 -15.48 36.33
N ALA A 85 8.10 -16.23 35.63
CA ALA A 85 8.24 -16.42 34.18
C ALA A 85 8.05 -15.10 33.40
N TYR A 86 7.10 -14.25 33.80
CA TYR A 86 6.84 -12.96 33.16
C TYR A 86 7.99 -11.97 33.37
N LYS A 87 8.60 -12.00 34.56
CA LYS A 87 9.82 -11.25 34.87
C LYS A 87 11.03 -11.75 34.08
N GLU A 88 11.18 -13.07 33.94
CA GLU A 88 12.23 -13.67 33.11
C GLU A 88 12.08 -13.23 31.65
N LEU A 89 10.85 -13.24 31.12
CA LEU A 89 10.54 -12.72 29.78
C LEU A 89 11.03 -11.27 29.61
N GLN A 90 10.69 -10.38 30.54
CA GLN A 90 11.16 -8.99 30.51
C GLN A 90 12.70 -8.91 30.50
N GLN A 91 13.39 -9.68 31.34
CA GLN A 91 14.86 -9.66 31.40
C GLN A 91 15.49 -10.18 30.11
N GLN A 92 14.93 -11.23 29.51
CA GLN A 92 15.41 -11.78 28.25
C GLN A 92 15.19 -10.80 27.09
N LEU A 93 14.02 -10.16 27.02
CA LEU A 93 13.74 -9.12 26.04
C LEU A 93 14.70 -7.94 26.17
N LYS A 94 15.06 -7.52 27.39
CA LYS A 94 16.01 -6.42 27.63
C LYS A 94 17.44 -6.74 27.17
N LYS A 95 17.81 -8.02 27.09
CA LYS A 95 19.12 -8.47 26.59
C LYS A 95 19.20 -8.46 25.06
N ILE A 96 18.08 -8.36 24.35
CA ILE A 96 18.08 -8.32 22.88
C ILE A 96 18.75 -7.02 22.42
N LYS A 97 19.71 -7.15 21.51
CA LYS A 97 20.44 -6.01 20.95
C LYS A 97 19.45 -5.04 20.31
N HIS A 98 19.59 -3.75 20.58
CA HIS A 98 18.74 -2.65 20.07
C HIS A 98 17.35 -2.50 20.70
N VAL A 99 17.03 -3.29 21.73
CA VAL A 99 15.94 -2.94 22.66
C VAL A 99 16.48 -1.88 23.63
N GLU A 100 15.89 -0.69 23.61
CA GLU A 100 16.35 0.45 24.42
C GLU A 100 15.80 0.39 25.84
N ASP A 101 14.51 0.10 25.95
CA ASP A 101 13.81 0.09 27.23
C ASP A 101 12.58 -0.81 27.19
N ILE A 102 12.13 -1.25 28.37
CA ILE A 102 10.93 -2.06 28.54
C ILE A 102 10.12 -1.50 29.68
N VAL A 103 8.85 -1.19 29.41
CA VAL A 103 7.87 -0.79 30.40
C VAL A 103 6.98 -1.99 30.70
N SER A 104 7.02 -2.47 31.94
CA SER A 104 6.31 -3.69 32.36
C SER A 104 5.98 -3.63 33.85
N ILE A 105 5.12 -4.55 34.31
CA ILE A 105 4.77 -4.67 35.73
C ILE A 105 5.98 -4.96 36.63
N PRO A 106 6.89 -5.92 36.31
CA PRO A 106 8.03 -6.19 37.20
C PRO A 106 9.07 -5.05 37.24
N SER A 107 9.00 -4.08 36.32
CA SER A 107 9.82 -2.86 36.33
C SER A 107 9.08 -1.63 36.89
N ALA A 108 7.84 -1.81 37.38
CA ALA A 108 7.06 -0.73 37.96
C ALA A 108 7.76 -0.13 39.19
N ILE A 109 7.68 1.18 39.28
CA ILE A 109 8.29 1.97 40.36
C ILE A 109 7.21 2.64 41.18
N LYS A 110 7.49 2.82 42.46
CA LYS A 110 6.81 3.77 43.33
C LYS A 110 7.77 4.88 43.68
N LEU A 111 7.26 6.08 43.86
CA LEU A 111 8.00 7.16 44.49
C LEU A 111 7.70 7.10 45.99
N ALA A 112 8.74 7.14 46.82
CA ALA A 112 8.60 7.16 48.27
C ALA A 112 9.61 8.15 48.84
N THR A 113 9.25 8.80 49.95
CA THR A 113 10.14 9.74 50.63
C THR A 113 11.25 8.97 51.31
N ASP A 114 12.49 9.25 50.91
CA ASP A 114 13.67 8.73 51.57
C ASP A 114 13.81 9.39 52.94
N THR A 115 13.68 8.58 53.99
CA THR A 115 13.75 9.00 55.39
C THR A 115 15.08 9.63 55.77
N ALA A 116 16.17 9.35 55.05
CA ALA A 116 17.49 9.93 55.33
C ALA A 116 17.68 11.31 54.70
N THR A 117 17.08 11.57 53.53
CA THR A 117 17.30 12.81 52.78
C THR A 117 16.06 13.72 52.73
N GLY A 118 14.91 13.24 53.17
CA GLY A 118 13.61 13.91 53.06
C GLY A 118 13.14 14.09 51.61
N LYS A 119 13.73 13.36 50.65
CA LYS A 119 13.49 13.53 49.20
C LYS A 119 12.79 12.32 48.62
N LEU A 120 11.98 12.53 47.58
CA LEU A 120 11.36 11.44 46.85
C LEU A 120 12.40 10.65 46.02
N ALA A 121 12.46 9.34 46.26
CA ALA A 121 13.29 8.40 45.53
C ALA A 121 12.42 7.37 44.79
N ALA A 122 12.84 7.00 43.58
CA ALA A 122 12.20 5.93 42.82
C ALA A 122 12.63 4.57 43.36
N GLN A 123 11.67 3.79 43.86
CA GLN A 123 11.86 2.44 44.38
C GLN A 123 11.15 1.44 43.47
N LYS A 124 11.79 0.32 43.14
CA LYS A 124 11.10 -0.79 42.45
C LYS A 124 10.01 -1.34 43.37
N ILE A 125 8.82 -1.56 42.84
CA ILE A 125 7.72 -2.19 43.60
C ILE A 125 8.01 -3.68 43.79
N PHE A 126 8.52 -4.32 42.73
CA PHE A 126 8.84 -5.73 42.73
C PHE A 126 10.35 -5.92 42.93
N PRO A 127 10.80 -6.59 44.01
CA PRO A 127 12.21 -6.85 44.26
C PRO A 127 12.79 -7.82 43.22
N ASP A 128 14.11 -7.86 43.08
CA ASP A 128 14.79 -8.68 42.06
C ASP A 128 14.69 -10.20 42.32
N LEU A 129 14.39 -10.62 43.54
CA LEU A 129 14.06 -12.00 43.91
C LEU A 129 12.74 -12.02 44.70
N ILE A 130 11.78 -12.86 44.32
CA ILE A 130 10.53 -13.09 45.07
C ILE A 130 10.42 -14.60 45.28
N GLN A 131 10.46 -15.03 46.54
CA GLN A 131 10.52 -16.46 46.89
C GLN A 131 9.18 -17.03 47.39
N THR A 132 8.30 -16.18 47.92
CA THR A 132 7.04 -16.61 48.53
C THR A 132 5.83 -15.93 47.89
N GLN A 133 4.69 -16.63 47.86
CA GLN A 133 3.43 -16.08 47.34
C GLN A 133 2.96 -14.88 48.19
N GLN A 134 3.13 -14.95 49.51
CA GLN A 134 2.74 -13.88 50.43
C GLN A 134 3.50 -12.57 50.19
N GLU A 135 4.79 -12.65 49.85
CA GLU A 135 5.58 -11.49 49.45
C GLU A 135 5.03 -10.87 48.15
N LEU A 136 4.70 -11.71 47.16
CA LEU A 136 4.11 -11.29 45.89
C LEU A 136 2.73 -10.63 46.06
N ASP A 137 1.89 -11.18 46.92
CA ASP A 137 0.55 -10.66 47.22
C ASP A 137 0.63 -9.27 47.87
N SER A 138 1.60 -9.07 48.77
CA SER A 138 1.84 -7.78 49.41
C SER A 138 2.26 -6.71 48.40
N VAL A 139 3.26 -7.00 47.56
CA VAL A 139 3.76 -6.03 46.56
C VAL A 139 2.77 -5.81 45.41
N SER A 140 1.98 -6.83 45.03
CA SER A 140 0.93 -6.68 44.02
C SER A 140 -0.20 -5.78 44.51
N THR A 141 -0.59 -5.87 45.79
CA THR A 141 -1.55 -4.95 46.39
C THR A 141 -1.05 -3.50 46.34
N GLN A 142 0.24 -3.26 46.61
CA GLN A 142 0.84 -1.93 46.45
C GLN A 142 0.79 -1.44 45.00
N PHE A 143 1.03 -2.33 44.02
CA PHE A 143 0.94 -1.99 42.60
C PHE A 143 -0.49 -1.60 42.19
N PHE A 144 -1.50 -2.34 42.63
CA PHE A 144 -2.90 -2.05 42.30
C PHE A 144 -3.39 -0.74 42.91
N ASN A 145 -2.82 -0.32 44.03
CA ASN A 145 -3.11 0.96 44.67
C ASN A 145 -2.55 2.19 43.93
N LEU A 146 -1.83 2.02 42.82
CA LEU A 146 -1.26 3.10 42.01
C LEU A 146 -2.12 3.34 40.74
N PRO A 147 -2.93 4.43 40.71
CA PRO A 147 -3.78 4.78 39.57
C PRO A 147 -3.02 5.04 38.26
N PHE A 148 -1.73 5.38 38.39
CA PHE A 148 -0.85 5.66 37.26
C PHE A 148 -0.74 4.49 36.29
N TYR A 149 -0.75 3.24 36.79
CA TYR A 149 -0.61 2.04 35.97
C TYR A 149 -1.93 1.45 35.48
N LYS A 150 -3.06 1.84 36.10
CA LYS A 150 -4.42 1.41 35.76
C LYS A 150 -4.78 1.84 34.34
N GLN A 151 -5.23 0.90 33.52
CA GLN A 151 -5.51 1.01 32.07
C GLN A 151 -4.29 1.39 31.20
N ARG A 152 -3.07 1.33 31.75
CA ARG A 152 -1.81 1.53 30.99
C ARG A 152 -0.98 0.25 30.90
N LEU A 153 -0.79 -0.43 32.04
CA LEU A 153 -0.08 -1.71 32.13
C LEU A 153 -1.00 -2.87 32.55
N TYR A 154 -2.16 -2.56 33.13
CA TYR A 154 -3.16 -3.55 33.48
C TYR A 154 -4.57 -3.01 33.26
N ASN A 155 -5.49 -3.86 32.83
CA ASN A 155 -6.91 -3.56 32.77
C ASN A 155 -7.65 -4.39 33.85
N PRO A 156 -8.24 -3.75 34.87
CA PRO A 156 -8.93 -4.44 35.96
C PRO A 156 -10.23 -5.14 35.54
N GLU A 157 -10.88 -4.71 34.46
CA GLU A 157 -12.15 -5.29 34.02
C GLU A 157 -11.97 -6.65 33.33
N SER A 158 -10.81 -6.84 32.69
CA SER A 158 -10.55 -8.03 31.88
C SER A 158 -9.37 -8.86 32.35
N ASN A 159 -8.67 -8.45 33.41
CA ASN A 159 -7.40 -9.04 33.85
C ASN A 159 -6.39 -9.18 32.71
N ALA A 160 -6.31 -8.14 31.87
CA ALA A 160 -5.35 -8.05 30.79
C ALA A 160 -4.13 -7.23 31.23
N TYR A 161 -2.94 -7.68 30.87
CA TYR A 161 -1.67 -7.03 31.23
C TYR A 161 -0.85 -6.72 29.99
N LEU A 162 -0.18 -5.58 30.00
CA LEU A 162 0.57 -5.05 28.87
C LEU A 162 2.04 -4.85 29.26
N MET A 163 2.93 -5.16 28.32
CA MET A 163 4.34 -4.81 28.36
C MET A 163 4.72 -4.07 27.07
N GLY A 164 5.29 -2.88 27.22
CA GLY A 164 5.80 -2.08 26.11
C GLY A 164 7.30 -2.31 25.93
N VAL A 165 7.73 -2.62 24.71
CA VAL A 165 9.12 -2.84 24.32
C VAL A 165 9.52 -1.72 23.35
N ARG A 166 10.42 -0.84 23.77
CA ARG A 166 10.93 0.26 22.95
C ARG A 166 12.12 -0.23 22.13
N ILE A 167 12.00 -0.15 20.81
CA ILE A 167 13.05 -0.56 19.87
C ILE A 167 13.75 0.67 19.31
N ASN A 168 15.07 0.58 19.17
CA ASN A 168 15.87 1.66 18.59
C ASN A 168 15.44 2.01 17.15
N LYS A 169 15.25 3.31 16.92
CA LYS A 169 14.75 3.86 15.65
C LYS A 169 15.62 3.56 14.43
N ASP A 170 16.94 3.52 14.60
CA ASP A 170 17.88 3.41 13.47
C ASP A 170 17.84 1.99 12.90
N VAL A 171 17.66 1.00 13.78
CA VAL A 171 17.48 -0.40 13.37
C VAL A 171 16.13 -0.62 12.69
N LEU A 172 15.07 0.04 13.17
CA LEU A 172 13.74 0.01 12.56
C LEU A 172 13.67 0.60 11.15
N ASN A 173 14.71 1.28 10.67
CA ASN A 173 14.84 1.77 9.29
C ASN A 173 15.88 0.98 8.47
N SER A 174 16.35 -0.14 9.00
CA SER A 174 17.38 -0.98 8.37
C SER A 174 16.88 -2.40 8.07
N LYS A 175 17.74 -3.21 7.43
CA LYS A 175 17.54 -4.66 7.28
C LYS A 175 17.64 -5.42 8.61
N GLY A 176 18.30 -4.83 9.62
CA GLY A 176 18.46 -5.43 10.95
C GLY A 176 17.15 -5.54 11.75
N ARG A 177 16.08 -4.84 11.34
CA ARG A 177 14.76 -4.91 11.99
C ARG A 177 14.27 -6.35 12.13
N THR A 178 14.43 -7.15 11.08
CA THR A 178 13.78 -8.46 10.94
C THR A 178 14.36 -9.40 11.98
N GLN A 179 15.67 -9.30 12.21
CA GLN A 179 16.34 -10.05 13.26
C GLN A 179 15.84 -9.65 14.65
N VAL A 180 15.81 -8.36 14.98
CA VAL A 180 15.36 -7.89 16.31
C VAL A 180 13.91 -8.30 16.59
N ILE A 181 13.02 -8.13 15.62
CA ILE A 181 11.61 -8.51 15.76
C ILE A 181 11.46 -10.03 15.89
N ASN A 182 12.19 -10.82 15.11
CA ASN A 182 12.17 -12.28 15.24
C ASN A 182 12.73 -12.74 16.59
N ASP A 183 13.77 -12.09 17.11
CA ASP A 183 14.33 -12.39 18.44
C ASP A 183 13.30 -12.10 19.55
N VAL A 184 12.52 -11.01 19.41
CA VAL A 184 11.39 -10.70 20.31
C VAL A 184 10.31 -11.78 20.22
N ILE A 185 9.86 -12.13 19.00
CA ILE A 185 8.83 -13.16 18.79
C ILE A 185 9.28 -14.50 19.35
N ASN A 186 10.54 -14.91 19.13
CA ASN A 186 11.07 -16.18 19.62
C ASN A 186 11.16 -16.22 21.14
N THR A 187 11.57 -15.11 21.77
CA THR A 187 11.59 -14.99 23.24
C THR A 187 10.17 -15.11 23.83
N VAL A 188 9.19 -14.47 23.18
CA VAL A 188 7.77 -14.55 23.60
C VAL A 188 7.21 -15.97 23.41
N LYS A 189 7.52 -16.64 22.30
CA LYS A 189 7.10 -18.04 22.07
C LYS A 189 7.63 -18.99 23.14
N LYS A 190 8.89 -18.84 23.56
CA LYS A 190 9.46 -19.63 24.67
C LYS A 190 8.68 -19.45 25.97
N PHE A 191 8.16 -18.24 26.21
CA PHE A 191 7.29 -17.98 27.36
C PHE A 191 5.91 -18.63 27.19
N GLU A 192 5.29 -18.54 26.00
CA GLU A 192 4.03 -19.23 25.68
C GLU A 192 4.16 -20.74 25.92
N GLU A 193 5.22 -21.38 25.40
CA GLU A 193 5.50 -22.82 25.57
C GLU A 193 5.72 -23.22 27.03
N LYS A 194 6.39 -22.37 27.83
CA LYS A 194 6.69 -22.64 29.25
C LYS A 194 5.47 -22.50 30.16
N THR A 195 4.56 -21.58 29.83
CA THR A 195 3.44 -21.20 30.71
C THR A 195 2.09 -21.74 30.23
N GLY A 196 1.95 -22.05 28.95
CA GLY A 196 0.67 -22.36 28.31
C GLY A 196 -0.25 -21.14 28.15
N LEU A 197 0.23 -19.93 28.46
CA LEU A 197 -0.52 -18.69 28.28
C LEU A 197 -0.37 -18.19 26.85
N GLU A 198 -1.47 -17.82 26.22
CA GLU A 198 -1.44 -17.14 24.91
C GLU A 198 -0.95 -15.70 25.08
N VAL A 199 0.03 -15.31 24.25
CA VAL A 199 0.56 -13.94 24.22
C VAL A 199 0.21 -13.29 22.89
N HIS A 200 -0.39 -12.10 22.99
CA HIS A 200 -0.70 -11.24 21.87
C HIS A 200 0.45 -10.24 21.66
N LEU A 201 0.89 -10.06 20.41
CA LEU A 201 1.97 -9.16 20.03
C LEU A 201 1.49 -8.15 19.01
N SER A 202 1.76 -6.86 19.24
CA SER A 202 1.37 -5.80 18.32
C SER A 202 2.31 -4.60 18.39
N GLY A 203 1.92 -3.52 17.72
CA GLY A 203 2.68 -2.29 17.59
C GLY A 203 3.25 -2.10 16.18
N LEU A 204 3.45 -0.85 15.81
CA LEU A 204 3.91 -0.47 14.47
C LEU A 204 5.23 -1.16 14.06
N PRO A 205 6.24 -1.35 14.92
CA PRO A 205 7.47 -2.06 14.54
C PRO A 205 7.22 -3.49 14.02
N LEU A 206 6.35 -4.24 14.71
CA LEU A 206 5.98 -5.60 14.33
C LEU A 206 5.20 -5.59 13.02
N ILE A 207 4.14 -4.78 12.95
CA ILE A 207 3.26 -4.70 11.77
C ILE A 207 4.08 -4.33 10.53
N ARG A 208 4.91 -3.29 10.61
CA ARG A 208 5.75 -2.83 9.49
C ARG A 208 6.74 -3.91 9.04
N THR A 209 7.32 -4.66 9.96
CA THR A 209 8.30 -5.71 9.67
C THR A 209 7.64 -6.92 9.02
N VAL A 210 6.58 -7.45 9.63
CA VAL A 210 5.86 -8.62 9.11
C VAL A 210 5.26 -8.33 7.73
N VAL A 211 4.69 -7.13 7.52
CA VAL A 211 4.16 -6.70 6.22
C VAL A 211 5.30 -6.60 5.18
N ALA A 212 6.43 -5.98 5.52
CA ALA A 212 7.55 -5.82 4.59
C ALA A 212 8.16 -7.18 4.19
N ASP A 213 8.37 -8.08 5.16
CA ASP A 213 8.92 -9.42 4.92
C ASP A 213 7.94 -10.27 4.08
N ARG A 214 6.63 -10.15 4.34
CA ARG A 214 5.60 -10.80 3.52
C ARG A 214 5.63 -10.30 2.08
N ILE A 215 5.67 -8.98 1.86
CA ILE A 215 5.76 -8.40 0.51
C ILE A 215 7.00 -8.92 -0.22
N GLN A 216 8.16 -8.97 0.46
CA GLN A 216 9.40 -9.45 -0.15
C GLN A 216 9.30 -10.93 -0.57
N ASN A 217 8.69 -11.77 0.27
CA ASN A 217 8.50 -13.19 -0.03
C ASN A 217 7.46 -13.39 -1.14
N GLU A 218 6.29 -12.74 -1.04
CA GLU A 218 5.23 -12.80 -2.05
C GLU A 218 5.72 -12.31 -3.42
N MET A 219 6.51 -11.23 -3.48
CA MET A 219 7.08 -10.72 -4.73
C MET A 219 7.90 -11.79 -5.47
N LYS A 220 8.70 -12.59 -4.76
CA LYS A 220 9.49 -13.68 -5.36
C LYS A 220 8.59 -14.78 -5.89
N TYR A 221 7.60 -15.21 -5.10
CA TYR A 221 6.65 -16.25 -5.50
C TYR A 221 5.79 -15.82 -6.68
N PHE A 222 5.28 -14.58 -6.70
CA PHE A 222 4.48 -14.07 -7.82
C PHE A 222 5.31 -13.87 -9.07
N LEU A 223 6.55 -13.36 -8.96
CA LEU A 223 7.40 -13.21 -10.14
C LEU A 223 7.68 -14.58 -10.76
N PHE A 224 8.08 -15.56 -9.95
CA PHE A 224 8.34 -16.92 -10.42
C PHE A 224 7.08 -17.57 -10.98
N GLY A 225 5.97 -17.51 -10.25
CA GLY A 225 4.69 -18.07 -10.66
C GLY A 225 4.15 -17.43 -11.94
N SER A 226 4.29 -16.10 -12.08
CA SER A 226 3.85 -15.36 -13.27
C SER A 226 4.69 -15.77 -14.48
N LEU A 227 6.01 -15.90 -14.34
CA LEU A 227 6.89 -16.40 -15.40
C LEU A 227 6.59 -17.85 -15.77
N LEU A 228 6.35 -18.72 -14.79
CA LEU A 228 5.98 -20.13 -15.02
C LEU A 228 4.66 -20.23 -15.78
N LEU A 229 3.63 -19.52 -15.32
CA LEU A 229 2.33 -19.48 -15.96
C LEU A 229 2.43 -18.92 -17.38
N SER A 230 3.20 -17.86 -17.57
CA SER A 230 3.48 -17.27 -18.87
C SER A 230 4.17 -18.25 -19.81
N THR A 231 5.15 -19.01 -19.30
CA THR A 231 5.84 -20.07 -20.04
C THR A 231 4.87 -21.13 -20.51
N ILE A 232 3.99 -21.62 -19.63
CA ILE A 232 2.98 -22.64 -19.95
C ILE A 232 2.04 -22.12 -21.04
N ILE A 233 1.50 -20.90 -20.88
CA ILE A 233 0.57 -20.31 -21.83
C ILE A 233 1.22 -20.11 -23.19
N LEU A 234 2.44 -19.55 -23.23
CA LEU A 234 3.21 -19.35 -24.46
C LEU A 234 3.55 -20.66 -25.16
N ALA A 235 3.95 -21.69 -24.39
CA ALA A 235 4.24 -23.02 -24.91
C ALA A 235 2.98 -23.68 -25.51
N LEU A 236 1.84 -23.56 -24.84
CA LEU A 236 0.55 -24.07 -25.34
C LEU A 236 0.08 -23.30 -26.59
N PHE A 237 0.30 -21.99 -26.61
CA PHE A 237 -0.13 -21.11 -27.70
C PHE A 237 0.71 -21.33 -28.96
N PHE A 238 2.04 -21.17 -28.87
CA PHE A 238 2.92 -21.26 -30.03
C PHE A 238 3.31 -22.70 -30.37
N ARG A 239 3.16 -23.65 -29.45
CA ARG A 239 3.58 -25.06 -29.60
C ARG A 239 5.01 -25.18 -30.13
N SER A 240 5.87 -24.26 -29.68
CA SER A 240 7.19 -24.00 -30.23
C SER A 240 8.12 -23.59 -29.11
N PHE A 241 9.17 -24.40 -28.89
CA PHE A 241 10.17 -24.09 -27.87
C PHE A 241 10.92 -22.78 -28.18
N SER A 242 11.36 -22.59 -29.43
CA SER A 242 12.13 -21.41 -29.84
C SER A 242 11.33 -20.11 -29.67
N THR A 243 10.06 -20.10 -30.09
CA THR A 243 9.18 -18.94 -29.99
C THR A 243 8.84 -18.59 -28.54
N THR A 244 8.65 -19.62 -27.72
CA THR A 244 8.41 -19.48 -26.27
C THR A 244 9.63 -18.90 -25.57
N LEU A 245 10.83 -19.44 -25.84
CA LEU A 245 12.08 -18.97 -25.26
C LEU A 245 12.37 -17.51 -25.63
N LEU A 246 12.16 -17.12 -26.90
CA LEU A 246 12.31 -15.72 -27.32
C LEU A 246 11.35 -14.78 -26.61
N SER A 247 10.08 -15.19 -26.46
CA SER A 247 9.07 -14.41 -25.75
C SER A 247 9.41 -14.26 -24.27
N LEU A 248 9.92 -15.33 -23.64
CA LEU A 248 10.40 -15.29 -22.25
C LEU A 248 11.61 -14.38 -22.10
N LEU A 249 12.53 -14.38 -23.07
CA LEU A 249 13.71 -13.51 -23.04
C LEU A 249 13.28 -12.03 -23.07
N VAL A 250 12.34 -11.64 -23.94
CA VAL A 250 11.76 -10.27 -23.96
C VAL A 250 11.22 -9.88 -22.58
N VAL A 251 10.47 -10.78 -21.94
CA VAL A 251 9.84 -10.52 -20.66
C VAL A 251 10.85 -10.44 -19.51
N ILE A 252 11.81 -11.36 -19.44
CA ILE A 252 12.87 -11.37 -18.42
C ILE A 252 13.69 -10.08 -18.50
N LEU A 253 14.05 -9.66 -19.70
CA LEU A 253 14.73 -8.38 -19.92
C LEU A 253 13.88 -7.20 -19.43
N GLY A 254 12.59 -7.19 -19.76
CA GLY A 254 11.65 -6.19 -19.28
C GLY A 254 11.60 -6.12 -17.74
N VAL A 255 11.59 -7.27 -17.06
CA VAL A 255 11.63 -7.35 -15.60
C VAL A 255 12.93 -6.77 -15.05
N VAL A 256 14.08 -7.21 -15.56
CA VAL A 256 15.39 -6.72 -15.10
C VAL A 256 15.50 -5.21 -15.26
N TRP A 257 15.06 -4.69 -16.41
CA TRP A 257 15.09 -3.26 -16.68
C TRP A 257 14.08 -2.51 -15.80
N SER A 258 12.90 -3.06 -15.51
CA SER A 258 11.92 -2.42 -14.62
C SER A 258 12.46 -2.21 -13.20
N VAL A 259 13.17 -3.22 -12.66
CA VAL A 259 13.81 -3.14 -11.34
C VAL A 259 15.03 -2.21 -11.39
N GLY A 260 15.78 -2.20 -12.49
CA GLY A 260 16.87 -1.24 -12.68
C GLY A 260 16.38 0.22 -12.78
N VAL A 261 15.24 0.47 -13.45
CA VAL A 261 14.61 1.80 -13.51
C VAL A 261 14.20 2.27 -12.13
N LEU A 262 13.63 1.37 -11.31
CA LEU A 262 13.28 1.68 -9.92
C LEU A 262 14.50 2.21 -9.14
N TYR A 263 15.66 1.58 -9.31
CA TYR A 263 16.92 2.06 -8.72
C TYR A 263 17.39 3.40 -9.28
N LEU A 264 17.37 3.56 -10.61
CA LEU A 264 17.84 4.77 -11.30
C LEU A 264 17.02 6.01 -10.93
N CYS A 265 15.72 5.85 -10.65
CA CYS A 265 14.87 6.91 -10.14
C CYS A 265 15.10 7.23 -8.66
N GLY A 266 15.94 6.47 -7.95
CA GLY A 266 16.19 6.62 -6.51
C GLY A 266 15.05 6.10 -5.64
N TYR A 267 14.17 5.27 -6.20
CA TYR A 267 12.98 4.77 -5.50
C TYR A 267 13.26 3.45 -4.76
N GLN A 268 12.39 3.15 -3.80
CA GLN A 268 12.49 1.95 -2.96
C GLN A 268 11.34 0.99 -3.29
N VAL A 269 11.52 -0.30 -2.98
CA VAL A 269 10.44 -1.28 -3.14
C VAL A 269 9.40 -1.07 -2.05
N THR A 270 8.24 -0.57 -2.45
CA THR A 270 7.00 -0.47 -1.66
C THR A 270 6.03 -1.60 -2.04
N LEU A 271 4.92 -1.69 -1.32
CA LEU A 271 3.81 -2.60 -1.63
C LEU A 271 3.34 -2.48 -3.09
N LEU A 272 3.20 -1.25 -3.61
CA LEU A 272 2.69 -1.04 -4.98
C LEU A 272 3.78 -1.30 -6.02
N THR A 273 5.00 -0.80 -5.80
CA THR A 273 6.10 -0.97 -6.78
C THR A 273 6.58 -2.42 -6.86
N ALA A 274 6.39 -3.23 -5.82
CA ALA A 274 6.66 -4.68 -5.84
C ALA A 274 5.81 -5.43 -6.88
N LEU A 275 4.67 -4.87 -7.31
CA LEU A 275 3.81 -5.47 -8.33
C LEU A 275 4.30 -5.20 -9.76
N ILE A 276 5.14 -4.17 -9.97
CA ILE A 276 5.57 -3.74 -11.31
C ILE A 276 6.25 -4.87 -12.10
N PRO A 277 7.22 -5.62 -11.56
CA PRO A 277 7.81 -6.75 -12.27
C PRO A 277 6.78 -7.75 -12.80
N CYS A 278 5.78 -8.09 -11.97
CA CYS A 278 4.72 -9.02 -12.37
C CYS A 278 3.81 -8.41 -13.45
N LEU A 279 3.47 -7.12 -13.35
CA LEU A 279 2.70 -6.41 -14.37
C LEU A 279 3.43 -6.35 -15.72
N VAL A 280 4.75 -6.15 -15.70
CA VAL A 280 5.59 -6.15 -16.90
C VAL A 280 5.58 -7.52 -17.58
N VAL A 281 5.58 -8.62 -16.82
CA VAL A 281 5.40 -9.97 -17.36
C VAL A 281 4.07 -10.08 -18.11
N VAL A 282 2.97 -9.70 -17.46
CA VAL A 282 1.63 -9.82 -18.00
C VAL A 282 1.43 -8.96 -19.25
N ILE A 283 1.94 -7.72 -19.27
CA ILE A 283 1.82 -6.78 -20.40
C ILE A 283 2.78 -7.13 -21.55
N GLY A 284 3.94 -7.72 -21.26
CA GLY A 284 4.96 -8.06 -22.26
C GLY A 284 4.55 -9.18 -23.22
N ILE A 285 3.79 -10.15 -22.74
CA ILE A 285 3.36 -11.32 -23.53
C ILE A 285 2.47 -10.94 -24.72
N PRO A 286 1.44 -10.08 -24.57
CA PRO A 286 0.71 -9.51 -25.70
C PRO A 286 1.61 -9.04 -26.84
N ASN A 287 2.65 -8.24 -26.54
CA ASN A 287 3.55 -7.72 -27.57
C ASN A 287 4.20 -8.85 -28.38
N CYS A 288 4.65 -9.90 -27.70
CA CYS A 288 5.20 -11.09 -28.34
C CYS A 288 4.17 -11.80 -29.22
N ILE A 289 2.95 -12.04 -28.69
CA ILE A 289 1.84 -12.66 -29.41
C ILE A 289 1.55 -11.93 -30.72
N TYR A 290 1.41 -10.61 -30.69
CA TYR A 290 1.05 -9.85 -31.89
C TYR A 290 2.15 -9.81 -32.94
N PHE A 291 3.40 -9.57 -32.54
CA PHE A 291 4.51 -9.57 -33.49
C PHE A 291 4.68 -10.93 -34.15
N ILE A 292 4.70 -12.01 -33.36
CA ILE A 292 4.88 -13.37 -33.88
C ILE A 292 3.67 -13.79 -34.72
N ASN A 293 2.44 -13.46 -34.31
CA ASN A 293 1.25 -13.75 -35.11
C ASN A 293 1.33 -13.08 -36.48
N LYS A 294 1.72 -11.81 -36.53
CA LYS A 294 1.85 -11.11 -37.81
C LYS A 294 2.92 -11.73 -38.70
N TYR A 295 4.05 -12.13 -38.12
CA TYR A 295 5.10 -12.84 -38.84
C TYR A 295 4.60 -14.16 -39.43
N HIS A 296 3.90 -14.99 -38.64
CA HIS A 296 3.35 -16.26 -39.10
C HIS A 296 2.31 -16.07 -40.22
N THR A 297 1.37 -15.14 -40.07
CA THR A 297 0.37 -14.86 -41.12
C THR A 297 1.03 -14.36 -42.41
N SER A 298 2.01 -13.45 -42.30
CA SER A 298 2.73 -12.93 -43.47
C SER A 298 3.56 -14.00 -44.17
N TYR A 299 4.14 -14.93 -43.41
CA TYR A 299 4.94 -16.02 -43.97
C TYR A 299 4.08 -17.02 -44.73
N ILE A 300 2.89 -17.38 -44.20
CA ILE A 300 1.93 -18.25 -44.90
C ILE A 300 1.48 -17.62 -46.22
N GLN A 301 1.33 -16.30 -46.28
CA GLN A 301 0.88 -15.60 -47.48
C GLN A 301 1.99 -15.39 -48.52
N SER A 302 3.24 -15.17 -48.10
CA SER A 302 4.32 -14.74 -48.99
C SER A 302 5.39 -15.78 -49.25
N GLY A 303 5.57 -16.78 -48.37
CA GLY A 303 6.67 -17.75 -48.41
C GLY A 303 8.07 -17.16 -48.15
N ASP A 304 8.19 -15.82 -48.12
CA ASP A 304 9.46 -15.11 -47.94
C ASP A 304 9.62 -14.65 -46.48
N LYS A 305 10.67 -15.16 -45.85
CA LYS A 305 11.01 -14.86 -44.45
C LYS A 305 11.39 -13.40 -44.23
N GLU A 306 12.24 -12.82 -45.07
CA GLU A 306 12.76 -11.48 -44.87
C GLU A 306 11.65 -10.45 -45.09
N LYS A 307 10.88 -10.63 -46.16
CA LYS A 307 9.67 -9.84 -46.42
C LYS A 307 8.68 -9.93 -45.27
N SER A 308 8.49 -11.12 -44.70
CA SER A 308 7.57 -11.34 -43.56
C SER A 308 8.03 -10.66 -42.26
N LEU A 309 9.34 -10.59 -42.01
CA LEU A 309 9.89 -9.84 -40.86
C LEU A 309 9.72 -8.33 -41.04
N VAL A 310 9.94 -7.81 -42.25
CA VAL A 310 9.67 -6.40 -42.57
C VAL A 310 8.17 -6.08 -42.46
N ASP A 311 7.29 -6.98 -42.89
CA ASP A 311 5.84 -6.85 -42.77
C ASP A 311 5.37 -6.91 -41.31
N MET A 312 5.96 -7.78 -40.50
CA MET A 312 5.74 -7.82 -39.05
C MET A 312 6.02 -6.46 -38.42
N VAL A 313 7.20 -5.88 -38.66
CA VAL A 313 7.59 -4.59 -38.07
C VAL A 313 6.76 -3.45 -38.64
N SER A 314 6.52 -3.43 -39.95
CA SER A 314 5.87 -2.30 -40.61
C SER A 314 4.39 -2.17 -40.28
N LYS A 315 3.67 -3.29 -40.19
CA LYS A 315 2.23 -3.31 -39.92
C LYS A 315 1.93 -3.34 -38.42
N MET A 316 2.67 -4.15 -37.66
CA MET A 316 2.42 -4.32 -36.22
C MET A 316 3.17 -3.32 -35.35
N GLY A 317 4.28 -2.73 -35.82
CA GLY A 317 5.06 -1.76 -35.03
C GLY A 317 4.27 -0.53 -34.58
N VAL A 318 3.48 0.06 -35.49
CA VAL A 318 2.61 1.21 -35.15
C VAL A 318 1.49 0.80 -34.20
N VAL A 319 0.86 -0.36 -34.43
CA VAL A 319 -0.21 -0.87 -33.58
C VAL A 319 0.32 -1.06 -32.16
N THR A 320 1.41 -1.81 -32.02
CA THR A 320 2.01 -2.12 -30.72
C THR A 320 2.56 -0.88 -30.01
N LEU A 321 3.11 0.12 -30.73
CA LEU A 321 3.52 1.39 -30.12
C LEU A 321 2.34 2.08 -29.44
N PHE A 322 1.22 2.28 -30.16
CA PHE A 322 0.06 2.97 -29.60
C PHE A 322 -0.58 2.20 -28.45
N CYS A 323 -0.61 0.87 -28.55
CA CYS A 323 -1.11 0.00 -27.48
C CYS A 323 -0.27 0.14 -26.20
N ASN A 324 1.06 0.10 -26.32
CA ASN A 324 1.96 0.28 -25.17
C ASN A 324 1.94 1.72 -24.68
N LEU A 325 1.79 2.71 -25.57
CA LEU A 325 1.67 4.12 -25.18
C LEU A 325 0.41 4.37 -24.36
N THR A 326 -0.76 3.85 -24.77
CA THR A 326 -1.99 4.02 -23.98
C THR A 326 -1.97 3.23 -22.68
N ALA A 327 -1.39 2.03 -22.69
CA ALA A 327 -1.14 1.30 -21.44
C ALA A 327 -0.23 2.12 -20.53
N ALA A 328 0.92 2.60 -21.04
CA ALA A 328 1.85 3.45 -20.30
C ALA A 328 1.19 4.72 -19.78
N ILE A 329 0.32 5.39 -20.55
CA ILE A 329 -0.49 6.53 -20.08
C ILE A 329 -1.38 6.11 -18.90
N GLY A 330 -2.07 4.97 -18.99
CA GLY A 330 -2.91 4.44 -17.90
C GLY A 330 -2.16 4.26 -16.57
N PHE A 331 -0.85 3.97 -16.61
CA PHE A 331 -0.01 3.94 -15.40
C PHE A 331 0.63 5.30 -15.09
N ALA A 332 1.15 5.99 -16.09
CA ALA A 332 1.92 7.23 -15.97
C ALA A 332 1.07 8.40 -15.45
N VAL A 333 -0.26 8.34 -15.59
CA VAL A 333 -1.13 9.37 -14.99
C VAL A 333 -1.01 9.39 -13.46
N PHE A 334 -0.65 8.27 -12.81
CA PHE A 334 -0.34 8.28 -11.38
C PHE A 334 0.88 9.15 -11.04
N ALA A 335 1.78 9.40 -12.00
CA ALA A 335 2.90 10.33 -11.82
C ALA A 335 2.45 11.79 -11.61
N LEU A 336 1.23 12.14 -12.06
CA LEU A 336 0.63 13.46 -11.88
C LEU A 336 -0.06 13.60 -10.51
N THR A 337 -0.17 12.52 -9.74
CA THR A 337 -0.77 12.57 -8.41
C THR A 337 0.21 13.13 -7.38
N ARG A 338 -0.33 13.70 -6.30
CA ARG A 338 0.49 14.29 -5.24
C ARG A 338 1.08 13.26 -4.27
N SER A 339 0.57 12.03 -4.26
CA SER A 339 1.07 10.98 -3.37
C SER A 339 2.37 10.39 -3.93
N ALA A 340 3.44 10.39 -3.12
CA ALA A 340 4.75 9.92 -3.58
C ALA A 340 4.71 8.44 -3.99
N ILE A 341 4.01 7.59 -3.24
CA ILE A 341 3.90 6.15 -3.51
C ILE A 341 3.26 5.89 -4.89
N LEU A 342 2.17 6.60 -5.21
CA LEU A 342 1.51 6.49 -6.52
C LEU A 342 2.34 7.08 -7.64
N ARG A 343 3.03 8.20 -7.37
CA ARG A 343 3.92 8.84 -8.34
C ARG A 343 5.08 7.94 -8.73
N GLU A 344 5.77 7.36 -7.74
CA GLU A 344 6.85 6.39 -7.95
C GLU A 344 6.36 5.19 -8.77
N PHE A 345 5.21 4.63 -8.40
CA PHE A 345 4.58 3.53 -9.13
C PHE A 345 4.27 3.88 -10.59
N GLY A 346 3.63 5.04 -10.83
CA GLY A 346 3.22 5.47 -12.17
C GLY A 346 4.39 5.74 -13.11
N VAL A 347 5.44 6.41 -12.60
CA VAL A 347 6.65 6.70 -13.37
C VAL A 347 7.33 5.40 -13.78
N VAL A 348 7.61 4.51 -12.83
CA VAL A 348 8.35 3.28 -13.10
C VAL A 348 7.55 2.33 -13.99
N ALA A 349 6.25 2.16 -13.74
CA ALA A 349 5.39 1.32 -14.57
C ALA A 349 5.26 1.86 -16.01
N GLY A 350 5.01 3.16 -16.17
CA GLY A 350 4.89 3.80 -17.49
C GLY A 350 6.17 3.67 -18.33
N ILE A 351 7.33 3.95 -17.72
CA ILE A 351 8.63 3.79 -18.38
C ILE A 351 8.89 2.31 -18.73
N SER A 352 8.60 1.40 -17.81
CA SER A 352 8.81 -0.05 -18.01
C SER A 352 7.98 -0.61 -19.18
N ILE A 353 6.75 -0.13 -19.37
CA ILE A 353 5.89 -0.51 -20.49
C ILE A 353 6.44 0.00 -21.83
N MET A 354 6.99 1.22 -21.86
CA MET A 354 7.65 1.72 -23.07
C MET A 354 8.97 0.99 -23.37
N ILE A 355 9.73 0.63 -22.33
CA ILE A 355 10.93 -0.19 -22.46
C ILE A 355 10.59 -1.56 -23.04
N ILE A 356 9.55 -2.25 -22.55
CA ILE A 356 9.21 -3.58 -23.07
C ILE A 356 8.77 -3.53 -24.54
N PHE A 357 8.13 -2.44 -24.97
CA PHE A 357 7.89 -2.20 -26.39
C PHE A 357 9.21 -2.13 -27.17
N VAL A 358 10.17 -1.30 -26.75
CA VAL A 358 11.47 -1.14 -27.42
C VAL A 358 12.23 -2.47 -27.47
N VAL A 359 12.29 -3.19 -26.34
CA VAL A 359 12.92 -4.52 -26.26
C VAL A 359 12.26 -5.49 -27.23
N SER A 360 10.92 -5.60 -27.22
CA SER A 360 10.20 -6.50 -28.12
C SER A 360 10.38 -6.14 -29.60
N PHE A 361 10.41 -4.83 -29.91
CA PHE A 361 10.56 -4.29 -31.26
C PHE A 361 11.94 -4.58 -31.85
N ILE A 362 12.99 -4.59 -31.03
CA ILE A 362 14.37 -4.87 -31.46
C ILE A 362 14.66 -6.37 -31.44
N LEU A 363 14.38 -7.02 -30.32
CA LEU A 363 14.78 -8.39 -30.04
C LEU A 363 14.05 -9.41 -30.93
N LEU A 364 12.72 -9.28 -31.10
CA LEU A 364 11.94 -10.27 -31.82
C LEU A 364 12.34 -10.37 -33.31
N PRO A 365 12.34 -9.29 -34.11
CA PRO A 365 12.72 -9.40 -35.52
C PRO A 365 14.19 -9.82 -35.68
N ALA A 366 15.10 -9.29 -34.85
CA ALA A 366 16.52 -9.61 -34.90
C ALA A 366 16.76 -11.11 -34.62
N ALA A 367 16.19 -11.65 -33.55
CA ALA A 367 16.37 -13.04 -33.18
C ALA A 367 15.67 -14.01 -34.15
N LEU A 368 14.43 -13.70 -34.59
CA LEU A 368 13.74 -14.50 -35.61
C LEU A 368 14.49 -14.51 -36.94
N SER A 369 15.27 -13.47 -37.27
CA SER A 369 16.09 -13.44 -38.48
C SER A 369 17.20 -14.50 -38.49
N TYR A 370 17.71 -14.92 -37.32
CA TYR A 370 18.73 -15.98 -37.18
C TYR A 370 18.12 -17.40 -37.08
N LEU A 371 16.88 -17.53 -36.62
CA LEU A 371 16.20 -18.81 -36.50
C LEU A 371 15.76 -19.37 -37.87
N PRO A 372 15.55 -20.68 -38.04
CA PRO A 372 14.96 -21.22 -39.27
C PRO A 372 13.55 -20.68 -39.54
N ALA A 373 13.08 -20.82 -40.78
CA ALA A 373 11.72 -20.46 -41.16
C ALA A 373 10.67 -21.23 -40.34
N PRO A 374 9.49 -20.66 -40.09
CA PRO A 374 8.54 -21.25 -39.15
C PRO A 374 7.97 -22.56 -39.70
N LYS A 375 7.98 -23.61 -38.86
CA LYS A 375 7.43 -24.93 -39.19
C LYS A 375 5.90 -24.89 -39.22
N PRO A 376 5.22 -25.77 -39.98
CA PRO A 376 3.76 -25.85 -40.02
C PRO A 376 3.12 -26.04 -38.63
N SER A 377 3.78 -26.77 -37.73
CA SER A 377 3.33 -26.95 -36.34
C SER A 377 3.21 -25.64 -35.55
N GLN A 378 4.05 -24.65 -35.87
CA GLN A 378 4.09 -23.33 -35.22
C GLN A 378 2.98 -22.39 -35.71
N THR A 379 2.25 -22.77 -36.77
CA THR A 379 1.14 -22.00 -37.35
C THR A 379 -0.24 -22.60 -37.06
N LYS A 380 -0.29 -23.81 -36.48
CA LYS A 380 -1.54 -24.56 -36.25
C LYS A 380 -2.53 -23.87 -35.31
N TYR A 381 -2.06 -22.99 -34.42
CA TYR A 381 -2.93 -22.21 -33.53
C TYR A 381 -3.84 -21.22 -34.29
N LEU A 382 -3.47 -20.84 -35.52
CA LEU A 382 -4.28 -19.97 -36.38
C LEU A 382 -5.62 -20.62 -36.75
N ASN A 383 -5.71 -21.96 -36.73
CA ASN A 383 -6.87 -22.73 -37.15
C ASN A 383 -7.55 -23.47 -35.98
N ASN A 384 -7.58 -22.86 -34.79
CA ASN A 384 -8.23 -23.48 -33.64
C ASN A 384 -9.77 -23.44 -33.75
N ARG A 385 -10.38 -24.63 -33.94
CA ARG A 385 -11.83 -24.79 -34.16
C ARG A 385 -12.70 -24.13 -33.09
N TRP A 386 -12.31 -24.19 -31.81
CA TRP A 386 -13.11 -23.63 -30.71
C TRP A 386 -13.19 -22.10 -30.78
N ILE A 387 -12.05 -21.42 -31.01
CA ILE A 387 -12.03 -19.96 -31.10
C ILE A 387 -12.67 -19.50 -32.41
N THR A 388 -12.43 -20.20 -33.52
CA THR A 388 -13.13 -19.89 -34.78
C THR A 388 -14.65 -19.98 -34.61
N HIS A 389 -15.15 -21.00 -33.89
CA HIS A 389 -16.57 -21.11 -33.58
C HIS A 389 -17.08 -19.93 -32.73
N PHE A 390 -16.35 -19.56 -31.68
CA PHE A 390 -16.66 -18.40 -30.84
C PHE A 390 -16.70 -17.09 -31.64
N LEU A 391 -15.75 -16.86 -32.56
CA LEU A 391 -15.71 -15.68 -33.42
C LEU A 391 -16.87 -15.66 -34.44
N LEU A 392 -17.24 -16.81 -35.01
CA LEU A 392 -18.41 -16.93 -35.88
C LEU A 392 -19.72 -16.65 -35.13
N GLN A 393 -19.80 -17.07 -33.87
CA GLN A 393 -20.95 -16.79 -33.01
C GLN A 393 -21.00 -15.30 -32.63
N THR A 394 -19.85 -14.70 -32.34
CA THR A 394 -19.69 -13.25 -32.14
C THR A 394 -20.16 -12.48 -33.37
N GLU A 395 -19.75 -12.89 -34.57
CA GLU A 395 -20.23 -12.31 -35.82
C GLU A 395 -21.77 -12.40 -35.95
N LYS A 396 -22.37 -13.57 -35.64
CA LYS A 396 -23.83 -13.72 -35.64
C LYS A 396 -24.52 -12.75 -34.67
N TRP A 397 -23.97 -12.54 -33.47
CA TRP A 397 -24.52 -11.58 -32.51
C TRP A 397 -24.45 -10.14 -33.03
N VAL A 398 -23.30 -9.77 -33.61
CA VAL A 398 -23.05 -8.42 -34.15
C VAL A 398 -24.01 -8.08 -35.30
N PHE A 399 -24.18 -9.00 -36.26
CA PHE A 399 -24.95 -8.71 -37.47
C PHE A 399 -26.46 -9.00 -37.34
N HIS A 400 -26.85 -10.05 -36.63
CA HIS A 400 -28.25 -10.50 -36.58
C HIS A 400 -28.99 -10.15 -35.28
N HIS A 401 -28.28 -9.94 -34.17
CA HIS A 401 -28.88 -9.78 -32.83
C HIS A 401 -28.56 -8.45 -32.15
N LYS A 402 -28.27 -7.39 -32.92
CA LYS A 402 -27.88 -6.07 -32.40
C LYS A 402 -28.79 -5.49 -31.31
N LYS A 403 -30.12 -5.67 -31.41
CA LYS A 403 -31.09 -5.18 -30.40
C LYS A 403 -30.91 -5.88 -29.04
N ILE A 404 -30.62 -7.18 -29.06
CA ILE A 404 -30.39 -7.97 -27.85
C ILE A 404 -29.08 -7.53 -27.17
N VAL A 405 -28.03 -7.29 -27.97
CA VAL A 405 -26.76 -6.78 -27.45
C VAL A 405 -26.95 -5.47 -26.67
N TYR A 406 -27.70 -4.51 -27.23
CA TYR A 406 -28.00 -3.26 -26.52
C TYR A 406 -28.84 -3.47 -25.25
N GLY A 407 -29.89 -4.31 -25.34
CA GLY A 407 -30.75 -4.61 -24.18
C GLY A 407 -29.97 -5.22 -23.03
N VAL A 408 -29.19 -6.27 -23.29
CA VAL A 408 -28.36 -6.95 -22.27
C VAL A 408 -27.31 -5.99 -21.69
N THR A 409 -26.61 -5.22 -22.54
CA THR A 409 -25.62 -4.24 -22.06
C THR A 409 -26.26 -3.21 -21.13
N THR A 410 -27.45 -2.72 -21.47
CA THR A 410 -28.18 -1.73 -20.66
C THR A 410 -28.62 -2.30 -19.33
N ILE A 411 -29.17 -3.51 -19.29
CA ILE A 411 -29.59 -4.19 -18.05
C ILE A 411 -28.40 -4.40 -17.12
N VAL A 412 -27.28 -4.90 -17.65
CA VAL A 412 -26.06 -5.11 -16.88
C VAL A 412 -25.53 -3.79 -16.33
N LEU A 413 -25.60 -2.71 -17.13
CA LEU A 413 -25.15 -1.38 -16.69
C LEU A 413 -26.04 -0.82 -15.58
N ILE A 414 -27.36 -0.97 -15.66
CA ILE A 414 -28.29 -0.57 -14.59
C ILE A 414 -27.96 -1.34 -13.30
N PHE A 415 -27.79 -2.66 -13.38
CA PHE A 415 -27.42 -3.49 -12.23
C PHE A 415 -26.07 -3.06 -11.62
N ALA A 416 -25.09 -2.71 -12.46
CA ALA A 416 -23.80 -2.20 -12.01
C ALA A 416 -23.94 -0.83 -11.31
N VAL A 417 -24.72 0.09 -11.86
CA VAL A 417 -24.97 1.41 -11.27
C VAL A 417 -25.62 1.30 -9.89
N VAL A 418 -26.59 0.38 -9.70
CA VAL A 418 -27.15 0.09 -8.37
C VAL A 418 -26.07 -0.41 -7.40
N GLY A 419 -25.13 -1.24 -7.86
CA GLY A 419 -23.98 -1.66 -7.08
C GLY A 419 -23.07 -0.50 -6.66
N ILE A 420 -22.83 0.46 -7.55
CA ILE A 420 -21.97 1.63 -7.26
C ILE A 420 -22.47 2.42 -6.05
N PHE A 421 -23.80 2.57 -5.88
CA PHE A 421 -24.35 3.25 -4.70
C PHE A 421 -24.06 2.56 -3.36
N LYS A 422 -23.69 1.27 -3.38
CA LYS A 422 -23.27 0.52 -2.18
C LYS A 422 -21.76 0.60 -1.91
N LEU A 423 -20.99 1.21 -2.80
CA LEU A 423 -19.53 1.29 -2.68
C LEU A 423 -19.12 2.19 -1.49
N LYS A 424 -18.24 1.68 -0.63
CA LYS A 424 -17.71 2.41 0.54
C LYS A 424 -16.25 2.78 0.33
N SER A 425 -15.86 4.00 0.66
CA SER A 425 -14.48 4.49 0.58
C SER A 425 -13.84 4.52 1.98
N VAL A 426 -13.59 3.34 2.55
CA VAL A 426 -13.02 3.19 3.91
C VAL A 426 -11.72 2.39 3.83
N SER A 427 -10.68 2.88 4.51
CA SER A 427 -9.37 2.22 4.64
C SER A 427 -9.00 2.06 6.11
N TYR A 428 -8.34 0.95 6.44
CA TYR A 428 -7.72 0.65 7.73
C TYR A 428 -6.22 0.35 7.52
N ILE A 429 -5.39 0.51 8.54
CA ILE A 429 -3.92 0.34 8.46
C ILE A 429 -3.57 -1.12 8.12
N VAL A 430 -4.30 -2.07 8.68
CA VAL A 430 -4.08 -3.51 8.51
C VAL A 430 -5.17 -4.21 7.68
N ASP A 431 -5.96 -3.45 6.92
CA ASP A 431 -7.13 -3.96 6.17
C ASP A 431 -6.80 -5.01 5.11
N ASP A 432 -5.55 -5.00 4.64
CA ASP A 432 -5.07 -5.90 3.61
C ASP A 432 -4.45 -7.19 4.20
N LEU A 433 -4.37 -7.33 5.52
CA LEU A 433 -4.02 -8.60 6.15
C LEU A 433 -5.23 -9.53 6.24
N PRO A 434 -5.06 -10.86 6.15
CA PRO A 434 -6.15 -11.80 6.41
C PRO A 434 -6.72 -11.60 7.81
N LYS A 435 -8.04 -11.68 7.95
CA LYS A 435 -8.70 -11.57 9.26
C LYS A 435 -8.35 -12.71 10.23
N THR A 436 -7.83 -13.82 9.70
CA THR A 436 -7.33 -14.97 10.47
C THR A 436 -5.86 -14.83 10.86
N ASP A 437 -5.19 -13.76 10.42
CA ASP A 437 -3.77 -13.54 10.71
C ASP A 437 -3.57 -13.12 12.17
N LYS A 438 -2.53 -13.67 12.83
CA LYS A 438 -2.21 -13.35 14.23
C LYS A 438 -2.00 -11.84 14.44
N VAL A 439 -1.42 -11.13 13.46
CA VAL A 439 -1.24 -9.68 13.55
C VAL A 439 -2.60 -8.94 13.63
N TYR A 440 -3.60 -9.40 12.87
CA TYR A 440 -4.93 -8.78 12.90
C TYR A 440 -5.67 -9.09 14.20
N THR A 441 -5.65 -10.34 14.66
CA THR A 441 -6.31 -10.74 15.92
C THR A 441 -5.69 -10.08 17.12
N ASP A 442 -4.35 -9.98 17.17
CA ASP A 442 -3.63 -9.37 18.28
C ASP A 442 -3.90 -7.86 18.36
N ILE A 443 -4.00 -7.16 17.22
CA ILE A 443 -4.45 -5.75 17.21
C ILE A 443 -5.85 -5.63 17.84
N LYS A 444 -6.79 -6.49 17.44
CA LYS A 444 -8.15 -6.47 18.01
C LYS A 444 -8.20 -6.75 19.51
N PHE A 445 -7.29 -7.58 20.02
CA PHE A 445 -7.09 -7.76 21.45
C PHE A 445 -6.73 -6.43 22.14
N PHE A 446 -5.71 -5.71 21.65
CA PHE A 446 -5.32 -4.43 22.26
C PHE A 446 -6.36 -3.32 22.09
N GLU A 447 -7.11 -3.31 20.98
CA GLU A 447 -8.23 -2.38 20.78
C GLU A 447 -9.32 -2.58 21.84
N LYS A 448 -9.65 -3.83 22.15
CA LYS A 448 -10.67 -4.18 23.14
C LYS A 448 -10.24 -3.88 24.58
N HIS A 449 -8.98 -4.16 24.92
CA HIS A 449 -8.52 -4.16 26.32
C HIS A 449 -7.74 -2.90 26.72
N PHE A 450 -7.11 -2.19 25.79
CA PHE A 450 -6.24 -1.05 26.07
C PHE A 450 -6.55 0.20 25.23
N GLY A 451 -7.63 0.18 24.44
CA GLY A 451 -8.01 1.30 23.57
C GLY A 451 -7.19 1.40 22.28
N GLY A 452 -6.38 0.38 21.96
CA GLY A 452 -5.62 0.27 20.71
C GLY A 452 -4.12 0.53 20.84
N VAL A 453 -3.43 0.54 19.69
CA VAL A 453 -1.95 0.62 19.61
C VAL A 453 -1.45 1.67 18.63
N MET A 454 -2.36 2.40 17.98
CA MET A 454 -2.01 3.39 16.96
C MET A 454 -1.79 4.74 17.62
N PRO A 455 -0.63 5.40 17.44
CA PRO A 455 -0.37 6.67 18.11
C PRO A 455 -1.29 7.80 17.62
N LEU A 456 -1.86 8.52 18.58
CA LEU A 456 -2.54 9.81 18.40
C LEU A 456 -1.91 10.79 19.39
N GLU A 457 -1.37 11.88 18.85
CA GLU A 457 -0.54 12.82 19.59
C GLU A 457 -1.18 14.19 19.57
N ILE A 458 -1.26 14.83 20.74
CA ILE A 458 -1.79 16.18 20.88
C ILE A 458 -0.66 17.07 21.38
N VAL A 459 -0.34 18.10 20.60
CA VAL A 459 0.69 19.09 20.93
C VAL A 459 0.02 20.40 21.29
N ILE A 460 0.27 20.87 22.51
CA ILE A 460 -0.21 22.16 23.01
C ILE A 460 0.96 23.14 22.93
N ASP A 461 0.85 24.13 22.06
CA ASP A 461 1.83 25.20 21.86
C ASP A 461 1.38 26.46 22.61
N THR A 462 2.23 26.98 23.49
CA THR A 462 2.00 28.22 24.26
C THR A 462 2.40 29.50 23.52
N LYS A 463 2.84 29.38 22.25
CA LYS A 463 3.31 30.45 21.34
C LYS A 463 4.51 31.26 21.83
N LYS A 464 4.99 31.03 23.05
CA LYS A 464 6.13 31.72 23.65
C LYS A 464 7.12 30.70 24.22
N PRO A 465 8.44 30.90 24.02
CA PRO A 465 9.47 30.13 24.72
C PRO A 465 9.25 30.21 26.23
N LYS A 466 9.42 29.08 26.93
CA LYS A 466 9.14 28.93 28.37
C LYS A 466 7.70 29.28 28.78
N GLY A 467 6.77 29.24 27.83
CA GLY A 467 5.37 29.55 28.10
C GLY A 467 4.75 28.55 29.06
N ILE A 468 5.08 27.26 28.98
CA ILE A 468 4.47 26.19 29.80
C ILE A 468 4.72 26.39 31.30
N ILE A 469 5.92 26.87 31.64
CA ILE A 469 6.33 27.13 33.02
C ILE A 469 5.95 28.54 33.49
N SER A 470 5.28 29.33 32.65
CA SER A 470 4.82 30.66 33.03
C SER A 470 3.74 30.54 34.11
N PRO A 471 3.77 31.39 35.17
CA PRO A 471 2.71 31.44 36.19
C PRO A 471 1.32 31.73 35.60
N LYS A 472 1.28 32.29 34.38
CA LYS A 472 0.04 32.63 33.66
C LYS A 472 -0.59 31.44 32.93
N VAL A 473 0.10 30.32 32.80
CA VAL A 473 -0.44 29.12 32.17
C VAL A 473 -1.21 28.30 33.18
N ASP A 474 -2.49 28.05 32.89
CA ASP A 474 -3.33 27.22 33.73
C ASP A 474 -3.14 25.73 33.39
N VAL A 475 -2.35 25.04 34.22
CA VAL A 475 -2.13 23.60 34.12
C VAL A 475 -3.40 22.81 34.43
N HIS A 476 -4.31 23.37 35.24
CA HIS A 476 -5.59 22.72 35.55
C HIS A 476 -6.50 22.65 34.33
N THR A 477 -6.46 23.66 33.46
CA THR A 477 -7.17 23.62 32.17
C THR A 477 -6.68 22.45 31.30
N ILE A 478 -5.36 22.21 31.24
CA ILE A 478 -4.79 21.07 30.51
C ILE A 478 -5.20 19.75 31.15
N ALA A 479 -5.15 19.65 32.47
CA ALA A 479 -5.57 18.46 33.20
C ALA A 479 -7.06 18.19 33.03
N PHE A 480 -7.91 19.21 33.07
CA PHE A 480 -9.35 19.10 32.82
C PHE A 480 -9.62 18.53 31.43
N PHE A 481 -8.95 19.06 30.39
CA PHE A 481 -9.05 18.53 29.04
C PHE A 481 -8.64 17.04 28.99
N GLN A 482 -7.56 16.67 29.67
CA GLN A 482 -7.08 15.30 29.73
C GLN A 482 -8.04 14.36 30.47
N ASP A 483 -8.33 14.64 31.73
CA ASP A 483 -8.99 13.71 32.64
C ASP A 483 -10.51 13.67 32.47
N SER A 484 -11.12 14.80 32.09
CA SER A 484 -12.58 14.90 31.99
C SER A 484 -13.09 14.60 30.57
N PHE A 485 -12.31 14.95 29.54
CA PHE A 485 -12.75 14.81 28.16
C PHE A 485 -12.02 13.69 27.41
N LEU A 486 -10.68 13.66 27.40
CA LEU A 486 -9.93 12.67 26.62
C LEU A 486 -10.06 11.24 27.16
N VAL A 487 -10.09 11.06 28.49
CA VAL A 487 -10.27 9.73 29.12
C VAL A 487 -11.61 9.07 28.74
N ASN A 488 -12.64 9.86 28.49
CA ASN A 488 -14.00 9.38 28.20
C ASN A 488 -14.27 9.15 26.71
N GLN A 489 -13.28 9.35 25.83
CA GLN A 489 -13.46 9.10 24.41
C GLN A 489 -13.45 7.60 24.11
N GLU A 490 -14.39 7.14 23.31
CA GLU A 490 -14.40 5.75 22.83
C GLU A 490 -13.24 5.50 21.86
N ASN A 491 -12.70 4.28 21.88
CA ASN A 491 -11.65 3.81 20.95
C ASN A 491 -10.28 4.50 21.09
N VAL A 492 -10.01 5.16 22.22
CA VAL A 492 -8.68 5.65 22.58
C VAL A 492 -8.24 5.11 23.93
N SER A 493 -6.94 5.00 24.13
CA SER A 493 -6.35 4.62 25.41
C SER A 493 -6.36 5.80 26.38
N LYS A 494 -6.15 5.51 27.67
CA LYS A 494 -5.91 6.55 28.67
C LYS A 494 -4.75 7.45 28.22
N PRO A 495 -4.93 8.78 28.19
CA PRO A 495 -3.87 9.71 27.80
C PRO A 495 -2.70 9.66 28.79
N LEU A 496 -1.51 10.00 28.29
CA LEU A 496 -0.28 10.12 29.06
C LEU A 496 0.40 11.45 28.73
N SER A 497 0.66 12.24 29.76
CA SER A 497 1.43 13.49 29.65
C SER A 497 2.29 13.76 30.88
N VAL A 498 3.01 14.89 30.87
CA VAL A 498 3.76 15.37 32.04
C VAL A 498 2.87 15.58 33.27
N ILE A 499 1.56 15.84 33.08
CA ILE A 499 0.59 16.03 34.16
C ILE A 499 0.45 14.76 34.98
N ASP A 500 0.42 13.59 34.35
CA ASP A 500 0.38 12.31 35.05
C ASP A 500 1.62 12.08 35.89
N GLY A 501 2.78 12.52 35.40
CA GLY A 501 4.03 12.49 36.15
C GLY A 501 3.96 13.38 37.41
N ILE A 502 3.37 14.57 37.29
CA ILE A 502 3.16 15.48 38.43
C ILE A 502 2.19 14.86 39.45
N LYS A 503 1.06 14.33 38.99
CA LYS A 503 0.09 13.66 39.87
C LYS A 503 0.72 12.48 40.60
N PHE A 504 1.52 11.69 39.90
CA PHE A 504 2.25 10.56 40.46
C PHE A 504 3.26 11.01 41.52
N PHE A 505 3.96 12.12 41.27
CA PHE A 505 4.86 12.73 42.25
C PHE A 505 4.11 13.27 43.48
N TYR A 506 2.99 13.96 43.27
CA TYR A 506 2.20 14.56 44.35
C TYR A 506 1.51 13.51 45.23
N GLN A 507 1.00 12.44 44.62
CA GLN A 507 0.48 11.27 45.35
C GLN A 507 1.55 10.69 46.29
N ALA A 508 2.78 10.53 45.79
CA ALA A 508 3.89 10.04 46.61
C ALA A 508 4.31 11.03 47.70
N ALA A 509 4.35 12.32 47.40
CA ALA A 509 4.71 13.36 48.37
C ALA A 509 3.71 13.47 49.53
N SER A 510 2.43 13.19 49.26
CA SER A 510 1.36 13.21 50.25
C SER A 510 1.14 11.88 50.97
N GLU A 511 1.96 10.86 50.67
CA GLU A 511 1.78 9.47 51.13
C GLU A 511 0.37 8.92 50.85
N GLY A 512 -0.29 9.47 49.83
CA GLY A 512 -1.65 9.11 49.46
C GLY A 512 -1.71 7.78 48.72
N THR A 513 -2.82 7.05 48.90
CA THR A 513 -3.10 5.80 48.17
C THR A 513 -4.40 5.92 47.37
N GLY A 514 -4.50 5.18 46.26
CA GLY A 514 -5.73 5.10 45.46
C GLY A 514 -6.06 6.33 44.59
N ASP A 515 -7.22 6.28 43.93
CA ASP A 515 -7.65 7.26 42.92
C ASP A 515 -7.87 8.68 43.51
N SER A 516 -8.25 8.80 44.79
CA SER A 516 -8.54 10.10 45.45
C SER A 516 -7.30 10.97 45.68
N SER A 517 -6.11 10.37 45.77
CA SER A 517 -4.84 11.07 45.97
C SER A 517 -4.10 11.37 44.67
N PHE A 518 -4.57 10.84 43.54
CA PHE A 518 -3.97 11.05 42.21
C PHE A 518 -4.49 12.33 41.55
N THR A 519 -4.32 13.46 42.24
CA THR A 519 -4.79 14.78 41.80
C THR A 519 -3.63 15.75 41.64
N LEU A 520 -3.87 16.87 40.97
CA LEU A 520 -2.93 17.97 40.97
C LEU A 520 -3.03 18.76 42.29
N PRO A 521 -1.95 19.45 42.71
CA PRO A 521 -2.00 20.40 43.82
C PRO A 521 -3.09 21.45 43.60
N ALA A 522 -3.84 21.83 44.64
CA ALA A 522 -4.98 22.75 44.53
C ALA A 522 -4.58 24.20 44.16
N PHE A 523 -3.33 24.59 44.40
CA PHE A 523 -2.82 25.94 44.16
C PHE A 523 -1.41 25.91 43.56
N GLY A 524 -1.08 26.95 42.78
CA GLY A 524 0.23 27.12 42.16
C GLY A 524 0.31 26.58 40.74
N ASN A 525 1.46 26.76 40.08
CA ASN A 525 1.75 26.10 38.80
C ASN A 525 2.73 24.93 39.08
N PRO A 526 2.24 23.68 39.14
CA PRO A 526 3.09 22.53 39.46
C PRO A 526 4.22 22.31 38.47
N LEU A 527 4.07 22.74 37.21
CA LEU A 527 5.12 22.67 36.19
C LEU A 527 6.24 23.66 36.49
N TYR A 528 5.92 24.83 37.01
CA TYR A 528 6.93 25.81 37.45
C TYR A 528 7.74 25.30 38.64
N ASP A 529 7.09 24.67 39.61
CA ASP A 529 7.76 24.09 40.78
C ASP A 529 8.65 22.90 40.37
N LEU A 530 8.16 22.04 39.48
CA LEU A 530 8.94 20.94 38.91
C LEU A 530 10.12 21.44 38.07
N HIS A 531 9.96 22.54 37.32
CA HIS A 531 11.05 23.17 36.58
C HIS A 531 12.13 23.76 37.51
N LYS A 532 11.74 24.46 38.59
CA LYS A 532 12.69 24.92 39.61
C LYS A 532 13.49 23.77 40.20
N GLN A 533 12.82 22.66 40.50
CA GLN A 533 13.48 21.47 41.00
C GLN A 533 14.47 20.92 39.97
N LEU A 534 14.09 20.83 38.69
CA LEU A 534 14.99 20.41 37.60
C LEU A 534 16.20 21.34 37.38
N LEU A 535 16.04 22.66 37.54
CA LEU A 535 17.18 23.59 37.49
C LEU A 535 18.17 23.32 38.63
N GLN A 536 17.67 23.05 39.84
CA GLN A 536 18.52 22.65 40.97
C GLN A 536 19.21 21.31 40.71
N LEU A 537 18.54 20.37 40.03
CA LEU A 537 19.11 19.09 39.61
C LEU A 537 20.20 19.25 38.53
N ASN A 538 19.98 20.10 37.53
CA ASN A 538 20.97 20.38 36.50
C ASN A 538 22.22 21.10 37.07
N ALA A 539 22.04 21.95 38.08
CA ALA A 539 23.16 22.53 38.82
C ALA A 539 23.98 21.46 39.57
N ARG A 540 23.31 20.46 40.19
CA ARG A 540 23.96 19.30 40.84
C ARG A 540 24.62 18.34 39.85
N ARG A 541 24.05 18.18 38.65
CA ARG A 541 24.61 17.38 37.55
C ARG A 541 26.00 17.88 37.13
N LYS A 542 26.23 19.20 37.25
CA LYS A 542 27.54 19.83 37.01
C LYS A 542 28.57 19.50 38.10
N ASN A 543 28.12 19.05 39.27
CA ASN A 543 28.93 18.69 40.43
C ASN A 543 29.07 17.16 40.65
N ASN A 544 28.66 16.31 39.69
CA ASN A 544 28.75 14.83 39.75
C ASN A 544 27.94 14.12 40.87
N GLU A 545 26.96 14.78 41.49
CA GLU A 545 26.10 14.20 42.55
C GLU A 545 24.72 13.79 42.00
N MET A 546 24.66 12.92 40.98
CA MET A 546 23.37 12.54 40.36
C MET A 546 22.80 11.26 40.97
N THR A 547 21.58 11.32 41.49
CA THR A 547 20.87 10.12 41.97
C THR A 547 20.00 9.51 40.87
N ALA A 548 19.56 8.26 41.05
CA ALA A 548 18.72 7.57 40.06
C ALA A 548 17.36 8.26 39.82
N SER A 549 16.77 8.90 40.85
CA SER A 549 15.50 9.63 40.75
C SER A 549 15.61 10.92 39.93
N ASP A 550 16.76 11.61 40.01
CA ASP A 550 17.05 12.83 39.23
C ASP A 550 17.11 12.55 37.72
N SER A 551 17.56 11.34 37.36
CA SER A 551 17.57 10.88 35.97
C SER A 551 16.18 10.54 35.44
N ALA A 552 15.25 10.10 36.30
CA ALA A 552 13.90 9.72 35.92
C ALA A 552 13.01 10.95 35.69
N THR A 553 13.08 11.95 36.58
CA THR A 553 12.34 13.22 36.44
C THR A 553 12.77 14.02 35.21
N SER A 554 14.07 14.13 34.95
CA SER A 554 14.59 14.80 33.74
C SER A 554 14.19 14.08 32.44
N LYS A 555 14.20 12.74 32.43
CA LYS A 555 13.73 11.94 31.28
C LYS A 555 12.22 12.07 31.04
N LEU A 556 11.41 12.09 32.11
CA LEU A 556 9.96 12.27 32.00
C LEU A 556 9.63 13.64 31.40
N MET A 557 10.24 14.72 31.92
CA MET A 557 10.04 16.06 31.38
C MET A 557 10.51 16.17 29.93
N GLY A 558 11.69 15.67 29.58
CA GLY A 558 12.18 15.70 28.19
C GLY A 558 11.39 14.84 27.20
N SER A 559 10.52 13.94 27.65
CA SER A 559 9.67 13.10 26.79
C SER A 559 8.33 13.77 26.43
N PHE A 560 7.87 14.70 27.26
CA PHE A 560 6.53 15.32 27.16
C PHE A 560 6.56 16.86 27.06
N VAL A 561 7.70 17.49 27.35
CA VAL A 561 7.94 18.93 27.17
C VAL A 561 9.17 19.10 26.31
N ASP A 562 9.09 19.97 25.31
CA ASP A 562 10.21 20.21 24.41
C ASP A 562 11.34 21.01 25.09
N SER A 563 12.51 21.06 24.45
CA SER A 563 13.68 21.76 25.00
C SER A 563 13.51 23.28 25.16
N SER A 564 12.58 23.90 24.43
CA SER A 564 12.24 25.33 24.58
C SER A 564 11.14 25.60 25.60
N GLU A 565 10.55 24.55 26.20
CA GLU A 565 9.46 24.62 27.18
C GLU A 565 8.24 25.42 26.67
N GLN A 566 8.02 25.36 25.36
CA GLN A 566 6.92 26.01 24.65
C GLN A 566 5.81 25.01 24.30
N TYR A 567 6.18 23.76 24.00
CA TYR A 567 5.32 22.70 23.50
C TYR A 567 5.16 21.57 24.52
N LEU A 568 3.91 21.25 24.84
CA LEU A 568 3.53 20.13 25.70
C LEU A 568 2.89 19.04 24.86
N ARG A 569 3.27 17.79 25.09
CA ARG A 569 2.75 16.61 24.41
C ARG A 569 1.81 15.83 25.34
N ILE A 570 0.64 15.47 24.81
CA ILE A 570 -0.25 14.45 25.36
C ILE A 570 -0.27 13.29 24.34
N SER A 571 0.13 12.11 24.78
CA SER A 571 0.19 10.91 23.94
C SER A 571 -0.93 9.96 24.32
N MET A 572 -1.62 9.41 23.32
CA MET A 572 -2.60 8.35 23.48
C MET A 572 -2.46 7.35 22.34
N SER A 573 -2.85 6.10 22.60
CA SER A 573 -3.06 5.11 21.55
C SER A 573 -4.54 5.12 21.15
N MET A 574 -4.84 4.68 19.94
CA MET A 574 -6.20 4.55 19.44
C MET A 574 -6.38 3.26 18.66
N ALA A 575 -7.62 2.80 18.58
CA ALA A 575 -8.01 1.67 17.76
C ALA A 575 -8.03 2.05 16.28
N ASP A 576 -7.86 1.08 15.39
CA ASP A 576 -7.99 1.30 13.95
C ASP A 576 -9.48 1.43 13.57
N ILE A 577 -10.05 2.62 13.77
CA ILE A 577 -11.45 2.95 13.49
C ILE A 577 -11.72 3.35 12.03
N GLY A 578 -10.67 3.37 11.21
CA GLY A 578 -10.73 3.62 9.78
C GLY A 578 -10.98 5.08 9.38
N THR A 579 -10.84 5.35 8.07
CA THR A 579 -10.86 6.71 7.51
C THR A 579 -12.21 7.43 7.54
N GLN A 580 -13.30 6.74 7.88
CA GLN A 580 -14.64 7.34 7.96
C GLN A 580 -14.99 7.85 9.36
N LYS A 581 -14.60 7.13 10.41
CA LYS A 581 -14.93 7.49 11.80
C LYS A 581 -13.88 8.38 12.46
N LEU A 582 -12.63 8.33 11.97
CA LEU A 582 -11.54 9.12 12.52
C LEU A 582 -11.72 10.65 12.36
N PRO A 583 -12.12 11.20 11.20
CA PRO A 583 -12.30 12.65 11.08
C PRO A 583 -13.30 13.23 12.09
N PRO A 584 -14.52 12.66 12.27
CA PRO A 584 -15.44 13.13 13.30
C PRO A 584 -14.86 13.10 14.73
N LEU A 585 -14.07 12.07 15.07
CA LEU A 585 -13.39 12.00 16.36
C LEU A 585 -12.37 13.15 16.52
N LEU A 586 -11.53 13.37 15.51
CA LEU A 586 -10.54 14.46 15.51
C LEU A 586 -11.21 15.82 15.56
N ASP A 587 -12.31 16.02 14.82
CA ASP A 587 -13.07 17.26 14.81
C ASP A 587 -13.70 17.52 16.19
N THR A 588 -14.20 16.48 16.85
CA THR A 588 -14.75 16.58 18.22
C THR A 588 -13.67 16.98 19.22
N ILE A 589 -12.49 16.35 19.14
CA ILE A 589 -11.34 16.68 20.00
C ILE A 589 -10.86 18.11 19.73
N GLN A 590 -10.69 18.49 18.47
CA GLN A 590 -10.23 19.83 18.09
C GLN A 590 -11.23 20.91 18.50
N LYS A 591 -12.53 20.67 18.32
CA LYS A 591 -13.58 21.61 18.73
C LYS A 591 -13.55 21.81 20.24
N LYS A 592 -13.48 20.73 21.03
CA LYS A 592 -13.40 20.83 22.49
C LYS A 592 -12.12 21.52 22.95
N ALA A 593 -11.00 21.24 22.29
CA ALA A 593 -9.74 21.95 22.56
C ALA A 593 -9.89 23.46 22.32
N ASN A 594 -10.53 23.88 21.23
CA ASN A 594 -10.74 25.31 20.94
C ASN A 594 -11.75 25.98 21.90
N GLU A 595 -12.66 25.21 22.51
CA GLU A 595 -13.58 25.71 23.55
C GLU A 595 -12.88 25.90 24.90
N ILE A 596 -11.95 25.01 25.24
CA ILE A 596 -11.27 24.99 26.54
C ILE A 596 -10.04 25.91 26.55
N PHE A 597 -9.27 25.92 25.46
CA PHE A 597 -8.05 26.70 25.35
C PHE A 597 -8.30 28.00 24.59
N ASP A 598 -7.91 29.13 25.20
CA ASP A 598 -7.90 30.42 24.51
C ASP A 598 -6.94 30.37 23.31
N THR A 599 -7.50 30.40 22.10
CA THR A 599 -6.77 30.36 20.83
C THR A 599 -5.82 31.55 20.63
N SER A 600 -5.97 32.63 21.41
CA SER A 600 -5.03 33.75 21.41
C SER A 600 -3.70 33.37 22.06
N THR A 601 -3.76 32.57 23.12
CA THR A 601 -2.61 32.16 23.95
C THR A 601 -2.05 30.80 23.54
N TYR A 602 -2.93 29.84 23.22
CA TYR A 602 -2.57 28.47 22.91
C TYR A 602 -2.86 28.12 21.45
N LYS A 603 -2.10 27.16 20.91
CA LYS A 603 -2.43 26.47 19.66
C LYS A 603 -2.37 24.97 19.91
N VAL A 604 -3.52 24.31 19.87
CA VAL A 604 -3.62 22.84 20.01
C VAL A 604 -3.57 22.21 18.63
N GLN A 605 -2.62 21.30 18.42
CA GLN A 605 -2.39 20.58 17.17
C GLN A 605 -2.52 19.08 17.40
N LEU A 606 -3.36 18.44 16.60
CA LEU A 606 -3.46 16.98 16.54
C LEU A 606 -2.49 16.45 15.48
N THR A 607 -1.62 15.51 15.87
CA THR A 607 -0.63 14.85 15.02
C THR A 607 -0.49 13.35 15.37
N GLY A 608 0.51 12.68 14.79
CA GLY A 608 0.81 11.27 15.04
C GLY A 608 0.52 10.38 13.83
N THR A 609 1.02 9.14 13.90
CA THR A 609 0.96 8.18 12.79
C THR A 609 -0.49 7.95 12.31
N SER A 610 -1.48 7.91 13.20
CA SER A 610 -2.89 7.69 12.83
C SER A 610 -3.45 8.80 11.91
N ILE A 611 -3.11 10.06 12.20
CA ILE A 611 -3.54 11.21 11.39
C ILE A 611 -2.81 11.21 10.05
N THR A 612 -1.52 10.86 10.04
CA THR A 612 -0.77 10.78 8.80
C THR A 612 -1.32 9.69 7.86
N PHE A 613 -1.77 8.56 8.42
CA PHE A 613 -2.43 7.52 7.66
C PHE A 613 -3.77 7.97 7.06
N LEU A 614 -4.59 8.69 7.85
CA LEU A 614 -5.86 9.26 7.39
C LEU A 614 -5.65 10.21 6.21
N GLU A 615 -4.78 11.19 6.37
CA GLU A 615 -4.47 12.17 5.33
C GLU A 615 -3.88 11.49 4.10
N GLY A 616 -2.92 10.57 4.30
CA GLY A 616 -2.33 9.79 3.21
C GLY A 616 -3.38 9.01 2.41
N SER A 617 -4.30 8.34 3.10
CA SER A 617 -5.41 7.62 2.46
C SER A 617 -6.32 8.55 1.68
N ARG A 618 -6.67 9.73 2.23
CA ARG A 618 -7.50 10.74 1.56
C ARG A 618 -6.81 11.32 0.32
N PHE A 619 -5.52 11.62 0.40
CA PHE A 619 -4.71 12.09 -0.73
C PHE A 619 -4.65 11.06 -1.84
N ILE A 620 -4.45 9.79 -1.49
CA ILE A 620 -4.46 8.71 -2.47
C ILE A 620 -5.83 8.63 -3.13
N VAL A 621 -6.93 8.49 -2.37
CA VAL A 621 -8.28 8.35 -2.95
C VAL A 621 -8.68 9.54 -3.83
N ASN A 622 -8.39 10.77 -3.40
CA ASN A 622 -8.68 11.96 -4.21
C ASN A 622 -7.80 12.04 -5.45
N GLY A 623 -6.49 11.84 -5.30
CA GLY A 623 -5.55 11.82 -6.42
C GLY A 623 -5.90 10.74 -7.45
N LEU A 624 -6.51 9.64 -7.02
CA LEU A 624 -6.98 8.58 -7.91
C LEU A 624 -8.19 9.02 -8.76
N LYS A 625 -9.15 9.76 -8.21
CA LYS A 625 -10.27 10.32 -8.98
C LYS A 625 -9.74 11.24 -10.08
N ASP A 626 -8.79 12.11 -9.73
CA ASP A 626 -8.12 12.99 -10.69
C ASP A 626 -7.36 12.17 -11.74
N SER A 627 -6.66 11.11 -11.34
CA SER A 627 -5.90 10.27 -12.28
C SER A 627 -6.79 9.53 -13.28
N ILE A 628 -7.98 9.07 -12.89
CA ILE A 628 -8.89 8.38 -13.82
C ILE A 628 -9.37 9.38 -14.89
N PHE A 629 -9.69 10.62 -14.47
CA PHE A 629 -10.07 11.68 -15.39
C PHE A 629 -8.93 12.02 -16.38
N TRP A 630 -7.72 12.23 -15.88
CA TRP A 630 -6.55 12.50 -16.72
C TRP A 630 -6.20 11.34 -17.64
N ALA A 631 -6.30 10.09 -17.17
CA ALA A 631 -6.06 8.91 -18.00
C ALA A 631 -7.07 8.83 -19.14
N PHE A 632 -8.36 9.03 -18.84
CA PHE A 632 -9.42 9.08 -19.85
C PHE A 632 -9.16 10.19 -20.88
N LEU A 633 -8.82 11.40 -20.43
CA LEU A 633 -8.55 12.55 -21.31
C LEU A 633 -7.35 12.27 -22.24
N LEU A 634 -6.22 11.83 -21.69
CA LEU A 634 -5.00 11.56 -22.46
C LEU A 634 -5.20 10.39 -23.44
N ILE A 635 -5.93 9.35 -23.04
CA ILE A 635 -6.30 8.26 -23.94
C ILE A 635 -7.22 8.75 -25.06
N ALA A 636 -8.22 9.58 -24.74
CA ALA A 636 -9.11 10.16 -25.75
C ALA A 636 -8.33 11.01 -26.76
N LEU A 637 -7.35 11.80 -26.32
CA LEU A 637 -6.46 12.56 -27.21
C LEU A 637 -5.61 11.64 -28.08
N CYS A 638 -5.06 10.57 -27.52
CA CYS A 638 -4.30 9.56 -28.27
C CYS A 638 -5.16 8.90 -29.36
N MET A 639 -6.39 8.51 -29.02
CA MET A 639 -7.36 7.93 -29.96
C MET A 639 -7.78 8.94 -31.04
N LEU A 640 -8.00 10.20 -30.67
CA LEU A 640 -8.32 11.26 -31.61
C LEU A 640 -7.17 11.48 -32.61
N TYR A 641 -5.92 11.48 -32.14
CA TYR A 641 -4.74 11.59 -32.99
C TYR A 641 -4.63 10.41 -33.97
N LEU A 642 -4.84 9.19 -33.49
CA LEU A 642 -4.72 7.96 -34.27
C LEU A 642 -5.80 7.82 -35.36
N PHE A 643 -7.05 8.13 -35.01
CA PHE A 643 -8.19 7.92 -35.90
C PHE A 643 -8.63 9.15 -36.67
N LYS A 644 -8.31 10.37 -36.19
CA LYS A 644 -8.74 11.66 -36.76
C LYS A 644 -10.26 11.75 -37.00
N SER A 645 -11.04 11.14 -36.12
CA SER A 645 -12.50 11.07 -36.25
C SER A 645 -13.18 10.98 -34.89
N ALA A 646 -14.02 11.97 -34.57
CA ALA A 646 -14.84 11.99 -33.34
C ALA A 646 -15.83 10.82 -33.24
N ARG A 647 -16.34 10.31 -34.37
CA ARG A 647 -17.26 9.16 -34.38
C ARG A 647 -16.58 7.88 -33.89
N ILE A 648 -15.44 7.55 -34.52
CA ILE A 648 -14.58 6.42 -34.09
C ILE A 648 -14.12 6.59 -32.63
N LEU A 649 -13.82 7.82 -32.19
CA LEU A 649 -13.50 8.10 -30.79
C LEU A 649 -14.65 7.68 -29.85
N LEU A 650 -15.88 8.12 -30.11
CA LEU A 650 -17.05 7.73 -29.30
C LEU A 650 -17.29 6.21 -29.33
N CYS A 651 -17.19 5.59 -30.51
CA CYS A 651 -17.29 4.13 -30.65
C CYS A 651 -16.23 3.40 -29.82
N SER A 652 -15.06 4.01 -29.61
CA SER A 652 -13.97 3.42 -28.85
C SER A 652 -14.06 3.65 -27.35
N LEU A 653 -14.58 4.78 -26.89
CA LEU A 653 -14.60 5.11 -25.46
C LEU A 653 -15.71 4.34 -24.72
N ILE A 654 -16.88 4.17 -25.35
CA ILE A 654 -18.03 3.50 -24.72
C ILE A 654 -17.71 2.06 -24.28
N PRO A 655 -17.16 1.18 -25.14
CA PRO A 655 -16.80 -0.19 -24.75
C PRO A 655 -15.69 -0.27 -23.71
N ASN A 656 -14.92 0.80 -23.51
CA ASN A 656 -13.85 0.85 -22.51
C ASN A 656 -14.31 1.36 -21.15
N LEU A 657 -15.34 2.21 -21.10
CA LEU A 657 -15.94 2.69 -19.85
C LEU A 657 -16.87 1.65 -19.21
N ILE A 658 -17.61 0.90 -20.03
CA ILE A 658 -18.58 -0.10 -19.54
C ILE A 658 -17.94 -1.14 -18.59
N PRO A 659 -16.79 -1.77 -18.92
CA PRO A 659 -16.12 -2.69 -18.00
C PRO A 659 -15.79 -2.06 -16.65
N LEU A 660 -15.34 -0.79 -16.64
CA LEU A 660 -15.01 -0.08 -15.40
C LEU A 660 -16.25 0.16 -14.53
N VAL A 661 -17.36 0.58 -15.14
CA VAL A 661 -18.64 0.77 -14.42
C VAL A 661 -19.12 -0.56 -13.85
N ILE A 662 -19.03 -1.65 -14.61
CA ILE A 662 -19.40 -2.99 -14.15
C ILE A 662 -18.51 -3.42 -12.98
N THR A 663 -17.20 -3.21 -13.07
CA THR A 663 -16.28 -3.54 -11.97
C THR A 663 -16.57 -2.73 -10.71
N ALA A 664 -16.86 -1.43 -10.81
CA ALA A 664 -17.27 -0.62 -9.67
C ALA A 664 -18.58 -1.13 -9.05
N GLY A 665 -19.53 -1.57 -9.88
CA GLY A 665 -20.76 -2.22 -9.44
C GLY A 665 -20.50 -3.54 -8.71
N ILE A 666 -19.66 -4.41 -9.28
CA ILE A 666 -19.25 -5.68 -8.67
C ILE A 666 -18.59 -5.44 -7.31
N MET A 667 -17.71 -4.44 -7.19
CA MET A 667 -17.10 -4.06 -5.91
C MET A 667 -18.15 -3.68 -4.86
N GLY A 668 -19.15 -2.89 -5.24
CA GLY A 668 -20.23 -2.50 -4.33
C GLY A 668 -21.12 -3.67 -3.89
N TRP A 669 -21.43 -4.61 -4.80
CA TRP A 669 -22.18 -5.84 -4.46
C TRP A 669 -21.37 -6.82 -3.61
N ALA A 670 -20.09 -6.98 -3.90
CA ALA A 670 -19.18 -7.85 -3.15
C ALA A 670 -18.72 -7.23 -1.81
N GLY A 671 -19.05 -5.97 -1.54
CA GLY A 671 -18.63 -5.26 -0.34
C GLY A 671 -17.14 -4.94 -0.29
N VAL A 672 -16.46 -4.89 -1.44
CA VAL A 672 -15.04 -4.53 -1.52
C VAL A 672 -14.92 -3.00 -1.43
N PRO A 673 -14.25 -2.47 -0.39
CA PRO A 673 -14.11 -1.03 -0.23
C PRO A 673 -13.17 -0.45 -1.28
N LEU A 674 -13.41 0.82 -1.63
CA LEU A 674 -12.54 1.62 -2.46
C LEU A 674 -11.38 2.16 -1.61
N LYS A 675 -10.22 1.55 -1.75
CA LYS A 675 -8.97 1.87 -1.04
C LYS A 675 -7.76 1.91 -1.99
N PRO A 676 -6.60 2.47 -1.57
CA PRO A 676 -5.42 2.64 -2.43
C PRO A 676 -5.06 1.43 -3.30
N SER A 677 -5.04 0.22 -2.72
CA SER A 677 -4.69 -1.02 -3.41
C SER A 677 -5.72 -1.45 -4.47
N THR A 678 -7.01 -1.24 -4.21
CA THR A 678 -8.12 -1.63 -5.11
C THR A 678 -8.36 -0.65 -6.25
N VAL A 679 -8.08 0.65 -6.06
CA VAL A 679 -8.40 1.66 -7.08
C VAL A 679 -7.47 1.56 -8.29
N LEU A 680 -6.27 1.01 -8.11
CA LEU A 680 -5.34 0.71 -9.21
C LEU A 680 -6.01 -0.13 -10.31
N VAL A 681 -6.96 -0.99 -9.96
CA VAL A 681 -7.74 -1.79 -10.91
C VAL A 681 -8.30 -0.91 -12.03
N PHE A 682 -8.86 0.26 -11.72
CA PHE A 682 -9.53 1.10 -12.72
C PHE A 682 -8.55 1.66 -13.75
N SER A 683 -7.41 2.18 -13.31
CA SER A 683 -6.43 2.77 -14.23
C SER A 683 -5.68 1.70 -15.03
N VAL A 684 -5.32 0.60 -14.38
CA VAL A 684 -4.68 -0.55 -15.04
C VAL A 684 -5.62 -1.17 -16.06
N ALA A 685 -6.86 -1.46 -15.67
CA ALA A 685 -7.84 -2.05 -16.57
C ALA A 685 -8.23 -1.10 -17.71
N LEU A 686 -8.31 0.22 -17.48
CA LEU A 686 -8.56 1.19 -18.55
C LEU A 686 -7.45 1.15 -19.60
N GLY A 687 -6.18 1.20 -19.18
CA GLY A 687 -5.04 1.16 -20.10
C GLY A 687 -4.99 -0.11 -20.95
N ILE A 688 -5.31 -1.27 -20.35
CA ILE A 688 -5.32 -2.57 -21.02
C ILE A 688 -6.61 -2.80 -21.83
N ALA A 689 -7.77 -2.28 -21.43
CA ALA A 689 -9.02 -2.40 -22.20
C ALA A 689 -8.93 -1.61 -23.52
N VAL A 690 -8.36 -0.40 -23.44
CA VAL A 690 -8.14 0.47 -24.60
C VAL A 690 -7.21 -0.18 -25.63
N ASP A 691 -6.22 -0.94 -25.17
CA ASP A 691 -5.34 -1.73 -26.03
C ASP A 691 -6.15 -2.63 -26.98
N ILE A 692 -7.09 -3.42 -26.45
CA ILE A 692 -7.96 -4.30 -27.26
C ILE A 692 -8.71 -3.50 -28.34
N THR A 693 -9.20 -2.32 -27.97
CA THR A 693 -9.94 -1.42 -28.87
C THR A 693 -9.05 -0.88 -29.98
N ILE A 694 -7.84 -0.43 -29.65
CA ILE A 694 -6.86 0.09 -30.61
C ILE A 694 -6.52 -0.99 -31.62
N ARG A 695 -6.24 -2.21 -31.17
CA ARG A 695 -5.90 -3.32 -32.07
C ARG A 695 -7.03 -3.65 -33.01
N PHE A 696 -8.27 -3.69 -32.54
CA PHE A 696 -9.43 -3.90 -33.41
C PHE A 696 -9.56 -2.77 -34.44
N LEU A 697 -9.56 -1.51 -34.00
CA LEU A 697 -9.82 -0.36 -34.86
C LEU A 697 -8.70 -0.05 -35.84
N VAL A 698 -7.43 -0.24 -35.46
CA VAL A 698 -6.31 -0.02 -36.39
C VAL A 698 -6.31 -1.10 -37.47
N ASN A 699 -6.53 -2.37 -37.13
CA ASN A 699 -6.64 -3.42 -38.14
C ASN A 699 -7.84 -3.20 -39.05
N TYR A 700 -9.00 -2.85 -38.50
CA TYR A 700 -10.18 -2.44 -39.28
C TYR A 700 -9.84 -1.32 -40.27
N LYS A 701 -9.12 -0.27 -39.84
CA LYS A 701 -8.70 0.85 -40.70
C LYS A 701 -7.67 0.43 -41.75
N GLN A 702 -6.78 -0.52 -41.45
CA GLN A 702 -5.81 -1.07 -42.39
C GLN A 702 -6.44 -2.00 -43.44
N GLU A 703 -7.49 -2.75 -43.07
CA GLU A 703 -8.22 -3.66 -43.96
C GLU A 703 -9.28 -2.93 -44.82
N LEU A 704 -9.74 -1.75 -44.40
CA LEU A 704 -10.78 -0.97 -45.09
C LEU A 704 -10.52 -0.76 -46.60
N PRO A 705 -9.29 -0.41 -47.05
CA PRO A 705 -9.00 -0.25 -48.47
C PRO A 705 -9.05 -1.57 -49.25
N ALA A 706 -8.73 -2.70 -48.61
CA ALA A 706 -8.74 -4.01 -49.26
C ALA A 706 -10.17 -4.52 -49.54
N TYR A 707 -11.16 -4.03 -48.80
CA TYR A 707 -12.59 -4.38 -48.95
C TYR A 707 -13.40 -3.25 -49.62
N ASN A 708 -12.78 -2.41 -50.45
CA ASN A 708 -13.46 -1.32 -51.18
C ASN A 708 -14.29 -0.40 -50.27
N TYR A 709 -13.82 -0.12 -49.05
CA TYR A 709 -14.50 0.71 -48.06
C TYR A 709 -15.89 0.22 -47.62
N LYS A 710 -16.19 -1.07 -47.77
CA LYS A 710 -17.44 -1.67 -47.31
C LYS A 710 -17.37 -2.07 -45.85
N VAL A 711 -17.95 -1.23 -44.98
CA VAL A 711 -17.93 -1.41 -43.52
C VAL A 711 -18.37 -2.81 -43.04
N PRO A 712 -19.50 -3.39 -43.49
CA PRO A 712 -19.95 -4.70 -43.00
C PRO A 712 -18.96 -5.83 -43.31
N GLU A 713 -18.43 -5.86 -44.54
CA GLU A 713 -17.48 -6.88 -44.99
C GLU A 713 -16.15 -6.75 -44.23
N THR A 714 -15.65 -5.51 -44.05
CA THR A 714 -14.44 -5.26 -43.27
C THR A 714 -14.61 -5.66 -41.80
N VAL A 715 -15.75 -5.34 -41.17
CA VAL A 715 -16.02 -5.72 -39.77
C VAL A 715 -16.03 -7.24 -39.60
N SER A 716 -16.66 -7.99 -40.52
CA SER A 716 -16.63 -9.46 -40.50
C SER A 716 -15.19 -10.00 -40.62
N ALA A 717 -14.40 -9.46 -41.55
CA ALA A 717 -13.01 -9.84 -41.73
C ALA A 717 -12.16 -9.53 -40.50
N THR A 718 -12.31 -8.36 -39.89
CA THR A 718 -11.55 -7.96 -38.70
C THR A 718 -11.90 -8.83 -37.50
N ILE A 719 -13.18 -9.20 -37.30
CA ILE A 719 -13.59 -10.16 -36.25
C ILE A 719 -12.88 -11.50 -36.44
N LYS A 720 -12.82 -12.03 -37.67
CA LYS A 720 -12.19 -13.33 -37.96
C LYS A 720 -10.67 -13.29 -37.82
N ASN A 721 -10.02 -12.28 -38.38
CA ASN A 721 -8.56 -12.18 -38.45
C ASN A 721 -7.94 -11.67 -37.15
N THR A 722 -8.47 -10.56 -36.62
CA THR A 722 -7.91 -9.87 -35.45
C THR A 722 -8.50 -10.41 -34.14
N GLY A 723 -9.77 -10.86 -34.17
CA GLY A 723 -10.44 -11.41 -32.99
C GLY A 723 -9.73 -12.62 -32.39
N LEU A 724 -9.09 -13.46 -33.21
CA LEU A 724 -8.28 -14.58 -32.73
C LEU A 724 -7.15 -14.10 -31.80
N SER A 725 -6.38 -13.11 -32.23
CA SER A 725 -5.27 -12.55 -31.43
C SER A 725 -5.78 -11.86 -30.17
N ILE A 726 -6.93 -11.18 -30.26
CA ILE A 726 -7.57 -10.51 -29.13
C ILE A 726 -7.97 -11.52 -28.06
N VAL A 727 -8.67 -12.60 -28.43
CA VAL A 727 -9.12 -13.63 -27.48
C VAL A 727 -7.93 -14.29 -26.78
N TYR A 728 -6.89 -14.66 -27.52
CA TYR A 728 -5.70 -15.27 -26.93
C TYR A 728 -4.98 -14.33 -25.97
N THR A 729 -4.80 -13.07 -26.38
CA THR A 729 -4.19 -12.06 -25.53
C THR A 729 -4.99 -11.85 -24.25
N ALA A 730 -6.32 -11.78 -24.35
CA ALA A 730 -7.22 -11.66 -23.21
C ALA A 730 -7.09 -12.84 -22.24
N LEU A 731 -7.06 -14.08 -22.76
CA LEU A 731 -6.87 -15.28 -21.93
C LEU A 731 -5.54 -15.25 -21.18
N VAL A 732 -4.45 -14.82 -21.85
CA VAL A 732 -3.14 -14.68 -21.20
C VAL A 732 -3.19 -13.62 -20.11
N LEU A 733 -3.75 -12.45 -20.40
CA LEU A 733 -3.84 -11.35 -19.44
C LEU A 733 -4.69 -11.76 -18.23
N ILE A 734 -5.86 -12.37 -18.44
CA ILE A 734 -6.74 -12.88 -17.39
C ILE A 734 -5.99 -13.88 -16.52
N ALA A 735 -5.33 -14.88 -17.11
CA ALA A 735 -4.55 -15.87 -16.36
C ALA A 735 -3.41 -15.20 -15.58
N GLY A 736 -2.73 -14.23 -16.20
CA GLY A 736 -1.65 -13.46 -15.60
C GLY A 736 -2.06 -12.64 -14.37
N PHE A 737 -3.26 -12.05 -14.36
CA PHE A 737 -3.79 -11.35 -13.19
C PHE A 737 -4.41 -12.29 -12.15
N ILE A 738 -4.96 -13.45 -12.56
CA ILE A 738 -5.55 -14.44 -11.65
C ILE A 738 -4.54 -14.97 -10.64
N ILE A 739 -3.25 -14.98 -10.99
CA ILE A 739 -2.20 -15.45 -10.06
C ILE A 739 -2.13 -14.62 -8.78
N PHE A 740 -2.50 -13.33 -8.84
CA PHE A 740 -2.53 -12.46 -7.67
C PHE A 740 -3.63 -12.87 -6.68
N CYS A 741 -4.62 -13.67 -7.10
CA CYS A 741 -5.63 -14.22 -6.20
C CYS A 741 -5.05 -15.17 -5.14
N ALA A 742 -3.86 -15.74 -5.40
CA ALA A 742 -3.13 -16.58 -4.45
C ALA A 742 -2.42 -15.76 -3.35
N SER A 743 -2.47 -14.42 -3.41
CA SER A 743 -1.87 -13.56 -2.39
C SER A 743 -2.61 -13.65 -1.07
N GLY A 744 -1.83 -13.70 0.02
CA GLY A 744 -2.34 -13.51 1.37
C GLY A 744 -2.73 -12.06 1.65
N PHE A 745 -2.33 -11.12 0.78
CA PHE A 745 -2.63 -9.71 0.91
C PHE A 745 -3.94 -9.35 0.17
N GLY A 746 -4.94 -8.90 0.93
CA GLY A 746 -6.29 -8.61 0.44
C GLY A 746 -6.32 -7.65 -0.74
N GLY A 747 -5.48 -6.60 -0.71
CA GLY A 747 -5.37 -5.62 -1.80
C GLY A 747 -4.85 -6.23 -3.12
N THR A 748 -3.82 -7.07 -3.06
CA THR A 748 -3.24 -7.76 -4.22
C THR A 748 -4.20 -8.80 -4.77
N LYS A 749 -4.86 -9.55 -3.87
CA LYS A 749 -5.93 -10.49 -4.23
C LYS A 749 -7.06 -9.78 -4.97
N ALA A 750 -7.54 -8.65 -4.43
CA ALA A 750 -8.58 -7.83 -5.06
C ALA A 750 -8.16 -7.34 -6.45
N LEU A 751 -6.93 -6.82 -6.58
CA LEU A 751 -6.37 -6.41 -7.87
C LEU A 751 -6.41 -7.55 -8.89
N GLY A 752 -6.08 -8.78 -8.49
CA GLY A 752 -6.08 -9.96 -9.35
C GLY A 752 -7.45 -10.29 -9.94
N TRP A 753 -8.44 -10.59 -9.10
CA TRP A 753 -9.73 -11.04 -9.59
C TRP A 753 -10.57 -9.91 -10.21
N LEU A 754 -10.50 -8.69 -9.67
CA LEU A 754 -11.23 -7.54 -10.23
C LEU A 754 -10.67 -7.17 -11.60
N THR A 755 -9.34 -7.11 -11.77
CA THR A 755 -8.75 -6.82 -13.08
C THR A 755 -9.08 -7.94 -14.06
N SER A 756 -9.01 -9.20 -13.65
CA SER A 756 -9.38 -10.35 -14.49
C SER A 756 -10.84 -10.27 -14.97
N ALA A 757 -11.78 -9.97 -14.07
CA ALA A 757 -13.19 -9.77 -14.42
C ALA A 757 -13.36 -8.58 -15.38
N THR A 758 -12.68 -7.47 -15.10
CA THR A 758 -12.73 -6.27 -15.96
C THR A 758 -12.22 -6.56 -17.36
N LEU A 759 -11.11 -7.29 -17.49
CA LEU A 759 -10.53 -7.65 -18.79
C LEU A 759 -11.39 -8.63 -19.58
N LEU A 760 -12.05 -9.57 -18.90
CA LEU A 760 -13.03 -10.44 -19.53
C LEU A 760 -14.19 -9.63 -20.12
N ILE A 761 -14.77 -8.73 -19.32
CA ILE A 761 -15.85 -7.84 -19.75
C ILE A 761 -15.38 -6.90 -20.87
N ALA A 762 -14.16 -6.36 -20.77
CA ALA A 762 -13.55 -5.51 -21.80
C ALA A 762 -13.36 -6.27 -23.12
N THR A 763 -13.00 -7.54 -23.07
CA THR A 763 -12.85 -8.37 -24.27
C THR A 763 -14.20 -8.63 -24.93
N LEU A 764 -15.23 -8.98 -24.13
CA LEU A 764 -16.58 -9.21 -24.64
C LEU A 764 -17.20 -7.94 -25.23
N THR A 765 -17.09 -6.81 -24.54
CA THR A 765 -17.59 -5.52 -25.02
C THR A 765 -16.85 -5.07 -26.29
N ASN A 766 -15.53 -5.25 -26.38
CA ASN A 766 -14.78 -4.89 -27.60
C ASN A 766 -14.97 -5.85 -28.78
N LEU A 767 -15.30 -7.13 -28.56
CA LEU A 767 -15.59 -8.06 -29.66
C LEU A 767 -17.05 -8.02 -30.11
N VAL A 768 -17.98 -7.61 -29.24
CA VAL A 768 -19.43 -7.61 -29.54
C VAL A 768 -19.96 -6.19 -29.72
N LEU A 769 -19.84 -5.33 -28.70
CA LEU A 769 -20.46 -3.99 -28.70
C LEU A 769 -19.74 -3.02 -29.65
N LEU A 770 -18.40 -3.03 -29.67
CA LEU A 770 -17.62 -2.13 -30.55
C LEU A 770 -17.99 -2.32 -32.04
N PRO A 771 -18.02 -3.54 -32.62
CA PRO A 771 -18.50 -3.75 -33.99
C PRO A 771 -19.93 -3.28 -34.23
N VAL A 772 -20.84 -3.51 -33.29
CA VAL A 772 -22.23 -3.05 -33.39
C VAL A 772 -22.31 -1.52 -33.44
N LEU A 773 -21.52 -0.82 -32.60
CA LEU A 773 -21.41 0.64 -32.65
C LEU A 773 -20.81 1.12 -33.98
N LEU A 774 -19.77 0.46 -34.51
CA LEU A 774 -19.20 0.80 -35.82
C LEU A 774 -20.23 0.68 -36.95
N LEU A 775 -21.07 -0.37 -36.94
CA LEU A 775 -22.14 -0.54 -37.93
C LEU A 775 -23.25 0.51 -37.79
N LEU A 776 -23.55 0.95 -36.56
CA LEU A 776 -24.56 1.97 -36.30
C LEU A 776 -24.09 3.38 -36.73
N PHE A 777 -22.82 3.71 -36.48
CA PHE A 777 -22.24 5.02 -36.82
C PHE A 777 -21.61 5.08 -38.22
N ALA A 778 -21.67 3.98 -38.98
CA ALA A 778 -21.22 3.94 -40.37
C ALA A 778 -22.02 4.95 -41.23
N PRO A 779 -21.36 5.77 -42.08
CA PRO A 779 -22.09 6.65 -42.98
C PRO A 779 -22.95 5.81 -43.94
N LYS A 780 -24.26 6.00 -43.93
CA LYS A 780 -25.15 5.46 -44.97
C LYS A 780 -24.69 6.06 -46.31
N LYS A 781 -24.30 5.21 -47.28
CA LYS A 781 -23.90 5.67 -48.62
C LYS A 781 -24.98 6.58 -49.21
N THR A 782 -24.64 7.84 -49.45
CA THR A 782 -25.28 8.65 -50.49
C THR A 782 -25.01 7.95 -51.80
N VAL A 783 -26.07 7.47 -52.45
CA VAL A 783 -26.02 6.96 -53.82
C VAL A 783 -25.58 8.12 -54.70
N ILE A 784 -24.32 8.12 -55.14
CA ILE A 784 -23.90 8.98 -56.24
C ILE A 784 -24.64 8.44 -57.47
N LYS A 785 -25.75 9.08 -57.84
CA LYS A 785 -26.34 8.94 -59.16
C LYS A 785 -25.24 9.34 -60.15
N LYS A 786 -24.76 8.39 -60.94
CA LYS A 786 -24.02 8.69 -62.17
C LYS A 786 -24.96 9.54 -63.04
N GLY A 787 -24.57 10.79 -63.27
CA GLY A 787 -25.04 11.59 -64.40
C GLY A 787 -24.15 11.31 -65.60
#